data_AF-A0A9E4KKK0-F1
#
_entry.id   AF-A0A9E4KKK0-F1
#
_cell.length_a   1.000
_cell.length_b   1.000
_cell.length_c   1.000
_cell.angle_alpha   90.00
_cell.angle_beta   90.00
_cell.angle_gamma   90.00
#
_symmetry.space_group_name_H-M   'P 1'
#
loop_
_entity.id
_entity.type
_entity.pdbx_description
1 polymer ?
#
loop_
_entity_poly.entity_id
_entity_poly.type
_entity_poly.pdbx_seq_one_letter_code
_entity_poly.pdbx_strand_id
1 'polypeptide(L)'
;MASPGCIVVAGMHRSGTSWVSAILANAGVTPTDLIPPHPVDNPQGYFESREVLRINNAFLASHGLSWKQPDSLQPDCFDGPLAKRSREEIRAFLEDTRSVGEVVLLKDPRFCRLLPLWLPELKGNFGDPIVVHVLRRVDAVYQSLARRAQQSDTVKAAVTSTSQAHLLWLHYNLELAQHARQLPYLVVAYESMVARPKSAIRQLTSRVDQLLGNAEQIPDARLRTTVTATNPASDKERVFETLYLALLEKDAPRIDKAFEALKTVVPDKHQVLERDTDPRVYLRARLNHFTSRCEYRPIAEKRVRNAAIANVGRMLRRSQSLNTPSILFISASPTSRGHLYRVRNAVDGLNRLGIRACWISVEMLAEQGMTNVDAGGVIAYRCPWNATIEELLETCRRRNTPVGFDIDDLIFDADLMRNNGIDFISRLSSSDRDEWLLDAVSYRRLMREVDFCIVPTQTLAKHAARANPNTYVIENGFCADTLALSDHWRDRRVHGPTLRIGYASGTNTHAADFATIVHPLAKALRTNPNWRLCVVGKLSMRSFSGLMPKSQLEARPLVEHVNLAFELARFDVNLVPLQPGSEFCDAKSPLKYFEAALVGTPTIAKDNVTYKELIRNGENGFLAGSQADWLAGLESLDSDRYLRDRLSALAREECVARFHADKLAQKYRDLHT
;
A
#
# COMPACT_ATOMS: atom_id res chain seq x y z
N MET A 1 31.99 -14.19 -39.16
CA MET A 1 30.83 -13.27 -39.25
C MET A 1 30.50 -12.85 -37.83
N ALA A 2 30.22 -11.56 -37.58
CA ALA A 2 29.71 -11.14 -36.28
C ALA A 2 28.40 -11.89 -35.98
N SER A 3 28.17 -12.27 -34.73
CA SER A 3 26.88 -12.87 -34.34
C SER A 3 25.76 -11.85 -34.59
N PRO A 4 24.60 -12.27 -35.13
CA PRO A 4 23.47 -11.37 -35.33
C PRO A 4 23.02 -10.78 -33.99
N GLY A 5 22.58 -9.53 -34.00
CA GLY A 5 22.07 -8.85 -32.81
C GLY A 5 20.62 -9.24 -32.49
N CYS A 6 20.22 -9.10 -31.24
CA CYS A 6 18.83 -9.28 -30.82
C CYS A 6 18.34 -8.10 -29.98
N ILE A 7 17.17 -7.57 -30.33
CA ILE A 7 16.46 -6.56 -29.55
C ILE A 7 15.17 -7.17 -29.01
N VAL A 8 15.01 -7.11 -27.69
CA VAL A 8 13.79 -7.51 -26.98
C VAL A 8 13.01 -6.25 -26.61
N VAL A 9 11.82 -6.07 -27.19
CA VAL A 9 10.89 -4.99 -26.78
C VAL A 9 9.86 -5.54 -25.82
N ALA A 10 9.83 -5.01 -24.60
CA ALA A 10 8.96 -5.46 -23.53
C ALA A 10 8.39 -4.28 -22.73
N GLY A 11 7.34 -4.55 -21.96
CA GLY A 11 6.61 -3.56 -21.17
C GLY A 11 5.19 -4.07 -20.91
N MET A 12 4.54 -3.56 -19.87
CA MET A 12 3.16 -3.94 -19.55
C MET A 12 2.25 -3.86 -20.80
N HIS A 13 1.27 -4.76 -20.92
CA HIS A 13 0.30 -4.73 -22.01
C HIS A 13 -0.31 -3.31 -22.14
N ARG A 14 -0.46 -2.82 -23.37
CA ARG A 14 -0.95 -1.46 -23.69
C ARG A 14 0.00 -0.31 -23.28
N SER A 15 1.27 -0.59 -22.98
CA SER A 15 2.29 0.47 -22.80
C SER A 15 2.81 1.09 -24.11
N GLY A 16 2.39 0.59 -25.28
CA GLY A 16 2.83 1.11 -26.58
C GLY A 16 4.05 0.36 -27.17
N THR A 17 4.30 -0.86 -26.71
CA THR A 17 5.37 -1.74 -27.23
C THR A 17 5.30 -1.94 -28.74
N SER A 18 4.10 -2.13 -29.32
CA SER A 18 3.94 -2.25 -30.78
C SER A 18 4.35 -1.00 -31.56
N TRP A 19 4.13 0.20 -31.01
CA TRP A 19 4.55 1.44 -31.67
C TRP A 19 6.09 1.56 -31.71
N VAL A 20 6.74 1.21 -30.59
CA VAL A 20 8.20 1.15 -30.51
C VAL A 20 8.77 0.07 -31.44
N SER A 21 8.15 -1.10 -31.50
CA SER A 21 8.53 -2.16 -32.44
C SER A 21 8.43 -1.72 -33.90
N ALA A 22 7.36 -1.02 -34.28
CA ALA A 22 7.21 -0.48 -35.63
C ALA A 22 8.30 0.55 -35.98
N ILE A 23 8.70 1.40 -35.01
CA ILE A 23 9.79 2.36 -35.18
C ILE A 23 11.12 1.65 -35.43
N LEU A 24 11.42 0.61 -34.64
CA LEU A 24 12.65 -0.17 -34.80
C LEU A 24 12.64 -0.98 -36.11
N ALA A 25 11.48 -1.52 -36.50
CA ALA A 25 11.32 -2.21 -37.77
C ALA A 25 11.61 -1.28 -38.97
N ASN A 26 11.07 -0.07 -38.93
CA ASN A 26 11.36 0.95 -39.94
C ASN A 26 12.82 1.44 -39.92
N ALA A 27 13.55 1.19 -38.83
CA ALA A 27 14.97 1.48 -38.71
C ALA A 27 15.87 0.30 -39.15
N GLY A 28 15.30 -0.78 -39.69
CA GLY A 28 16.04 -1.92 -40.25
C GLY A 28 16.15 -3.14 -39.32
N VAL A 29 15.52 -3.12 -38.15
CA VAL A 29 15.47 -4.30 -37.26
C VAL A 29 14.39 -5.26 -37.73
N THR A 30 14.69 -6.55 -37.87
CA THR A 30 13.78 -7.50 -38.53
C THR A 30 12.85 -8.19 -37.53
N PRO A 31 11.51 -7.96 -37.56
CA PRO A 31 10.55 -8.71 -36.74
C PRO A 31 10.37 -10.14 -37.24
N THR A 32 9.97 -11.06 -36.36
CA THR A 32 9.86 -12.48 -36.69
C THR A 32 8.45 -13.03 -36.45
N ASP A 33 7.97 -13.84 -37.38
CA ASP A 33 6.75 -14.68 -37.23
C ASP A 33 5.51 -13.95 -36.67
N LEU A 34 5.14 -12.81 -37.28
CA LEU A 34 4.17 -11.89 -36.70
C LEU A 34 2.73 -12.43 -36.64
N ILE A 35 2.05 -12.18 -35.53
CA ILE A 35 0.60 -12.36 -35.38
C ILE A 35 -0.15 -11.30 -36.22
N PRO A 36 -1.26 -11.67 -36.89
CA PRO A 36 -2.07 -10.74 -37.67
C PRO A 36 -2.58 -9.53 -36.84
N PRO A 37 -2.74 -8.35 -37.46
CA PRO A 37 -3.37 -7.19 -36.81
C PRO A 37 -4.82 -7.47 -36.41
N HIS A 38 -5.30 -6.83 -35.34
CA HIS A 38 -6.72 -6.83 -34.99
C HIS A 38 -7.34 -5.47 -35.36
N PRO A 39 -8.41 -5.43 -36.18
CA PRO A 39 -8.92 -4.20 -36.78
C PRO A 39 -9.37 -3.13 -35.77
N VAL A 40 -9.69 -3.53 -34.54
CA VAL A 40 -10.20 -2.62 -33.49
C VAL A 40 -9.28 -2.49 -32.26
N ASP A 41 -8.52 -3.53 -31.91
CA ASP A 41 -7.71 -3.53 -30.68
C ASP A 41 -6.30 -3.04 -30.97
N ASN A 42 -5.74 -3.45 -32.10
CA ASN A 42 -4.44 -3.01 -32.57
C ASN A 42 -4.36 -3.04 -34.12
N PRO A 43 -4.91 -2.00 -34.78
CA PRO A 43 -5.08 -1.98 -36.24
C PRO A 43 -3.75 -2.01 -37.02
N GLN A 44 -2.66 -1.56 -36.38
CA GLN A 44 -1.32 -1.47 -36.98
C GLN A 44 -0.46 -2.72 -36.76
N GLY A 45 -1.02 -3.78 -36.16
CA GLY A 45 -0.32 -5.03 -35.92
C GLY A 45 0.29 -5.13 -34.53
N TYR A 46 0.34 -6.36 -33.99
CA TYR A 46 0.88 -6.60 -32.65
C TYR A 46 2.40 -6.60 -32.59
N PHE A 47 3.08 -6.89 -33.70
CA PHE A 47 4.52 -7.15 -33.72
C PHE A 47 4.96 -8.28 -32.77
N GLU A 48 4.02 -9.10 -32.29
CA GLU A 48 4.28 -10.28 -31.46
C GLU A 48 4.52 -11.48 -32.37
N SER A 49 5.53 -12.30 -32.03
CA SER A 49 5.73 -13.59 -32.71
C SER A 49 4.69 -14.60 -32.24
N ARG A 50 4.15 -15.39 -33.17
CA ARG A 50 3.18 -16.45 -32.89
C ARG A 50 3.81 -17.54 -32.01
N GLU A 51 5.02 -17.99 -32.35
CA GLU A 51 5.75 -18.98 -31.56
C GLU A 51 6.18 -18.45 -30.18
N VAL A 52 6.67 -17.21 -30.10
CA VAL A 52 6.98 -16.58 -28.79
C VAL A 52 5.74 -16.53 -27.90
N LEU A 53 4.59 -16.12 -28.45
CA LEU A 53 3.33 -16.09 -27.72
C LEU A 53 2.89 -17.49 -27.26
N ARG A 54 3.04 -18.51 -28.12
CA ARG A 54 2.70 -19.91 -27.82
C ARG A 54 3.53 -20.43 -26.65
N ILE A 55 4.86 -20.30 -26.73
CA ILE A 55 5.80 -20.77 -25.70
C ILE A 55 5.52 -20.04 -24.37
N ASN A 56 5.40 -18.71 -24.40
CA ASN A 56 5.17 -17.92 -23.19
C ASN A 56 3.85 -18.26 -22.50
N ASN A 57 2.76 -18.43 -23.27
CA ASN A 57 1.48 -18.83 -22.69
C ASN A 57 1.52 -20.26 -22.15
N ALA A 58 2.18 -21.19 -22.84
CA ALA A 58 2.33 -22.57 -22.38
C ALA A 58 3.09 -22.65 -21.06
N PHE A 59 4.19 -21.90 -20.93
CA PHE A 59 4.97 -21.84 -19.69
C PHE A 59 4.19 -21.19 -18.53
N LEU A 60 3.45 -20.12 -18.77
CA LEU A 60 2.57 -19.55 -17.73
C LEU A 60 1.48 -20.55 -17.31
N ALA A 61 0.85 -21.20 -18.29
CA ALA A 61 -0.22 -22.16 -18.04
C ALA A 61 0.27 -23.38 -17.25
N SER A 62 1.51 -23.85 -17.48
CA SER A 62 2.11 -24.94 -16.71
C SER A 62 2.35 -24.59 -15.24
N HIS A 63 2.29 -23.30 -14.89
CA HIS A 63 2.38 -22.80 -13.51
C HIS A 63 1.02 -22.28 -13.00
N GLY A 64 -0.09 -22.60 -13.68
CA GLY A 64 -1.44 -22.19 -13.28
C GLY A 64 -1.74 -20.71 -13.55
N LEU A 65 -0.91 -20.03 -14.34
CA LEU A 65 -1.01 -18.59 -14.60
C LEU A 65 -1.46 -18.30 -16.03
N SER A 66 -1.95 -17.08 -16.22
CA SER A 66 -2.10 -16.46 -17.54
C SER A 66 -1.55 -15.05 -17.48
N TRP A 67 -1.49 -14.36 -18.61
CA TRP A 67 -1.01 -12.97 -18.65
C TRP A 67 -1.84 -12.01 -17.76
N LYS A 68 -3.10 -12.36 -17.46
CA LYS A 68 -4.01 -11.58 -16.60
C LYS A 68 -3.87 -11.88 -15.11
N GLN A 69 -3.11 -12.90 -14.73
CA GLN A 69 -2.92 -13.25 -13.32
C GLN A 69 -1.74 -12.46 -12.75
N PRO A 70 -1.96 -11.65 -11.70
CA PRO A 70 -0.91 -10.85 -11.08
C PRO A 70 -0.09 -11.65 -10.06
N ASP A 71 -0.28 -12.96 -9.92
CA ASP A 71 0.51 -13.76 -9.00
C ASP A 71 1.97 -13.83 -9.44
N SER A 72 2.89 -13.79 -8.47
CA SER A 72 4.33 -13.87 -8.69
C SER A 72 4.70 -15.26 -9.22
N LEU A 73 5.62 -15.31 -10.19
CA LEU A 73 6.30 -16.56 -10.50
C LEU A 73 7.29 -16.89 -9.38
N GLN A 74 7.38 -18.16 -9.00
CA GLN A 74 8.36 -18.60 -8.01
C GLN A 74 9.78 -18.49 -8.61
N PRO A 75 10.79 -17.99 -7.87
CA PRO A 75 12.12 -17.77 -8.44
C PRO A 75 12.77 -19.02 -9.07
N ASP A 76 12.50 -20.20 -8.52
CA ASP A 76 13.01 -21.50 -8.96
C ASP A 76 12.30 -22.08 -10.19
N CYS A 77 11.20 -21.45 -10.65
CA CYS A 77 10.44 -21.95 -11.79
C CYS A 77 11.24 -21.99 -13.11
N PHE A 78 12.34 -21.23 -13.20
CA PHE A 78 13.20 -21.15 -14.38
C PHE A 78 14.28 -22.25 -14.47
N ASP A 79 14.43 -23.08 -13.43
CA ASP A 79 15.46 -24.12 -13.37
C ASP A 79 14.90 -25.55 -13.48
N GLY A 80 13.60 -25.72 -13.24
CA GLY A 80 12.92 -27.01 -13.22
C GLY A 80 12.72 -27.68 -14.61
N PRO A 81 12.14 -28.90 -14.63
CA PRO A 81 11.90 -29.66 -15.86
C PRO A 81 11.06 -28.92 -16.90
N LEU A 82 10.05 -28.16 -16.45
CA LEU A 82 9.19 -27.35 -17.34
C LEU A 82 9.97 -26.25 -18.06
N ALA A 83 10.91 -25.61 -17.36
CA ALA A 83 11.80 -24.61 -17.96
C ALA A 83 12.81 -25.24 -18.92
N LYS A 84 13.34 -26.43 -18.62
CA LYS A 84 14.21 -27.17 -19.56
C LYS A 84 13.50 -27.47 -20.87
N ARG A 85 12.29 -28.04 -20.81
CA ARG A 85 11.45 -28.30 -21.99
C ARG A 85 11.17 -27.02 -22.78
N SER A 86 10.80 -25.95 -22.09
CA SER A 86 10.50 -24.67 -22.77
C SER A 86 11.75 -24.08 -23.41
N ARG A 87 12.94 -24.23 -22.79
CA ARG A 87 14.22 -23.82 -23.37
C ARG A 87 14.59 -24.59 -24.63
N GLU A 88 14.24 -25.88 -24.72
CA GLU A 88 14.42 -26.66 -25.96
C GLU A 88 13.56 -26.10 -27.10
N GLU A 89 12.28 -25.79 -26.81
CA GLU A 89 11.39 -25.16 -27.79
C GLU A 89 11.89 -23.76 -28.20
N ILE A 90 12.38 -22.96 -27.24
CA ILE A 90 12.99 -21.65 -27.50
C ILE A 90 14.22 -21.80 -28.39
N ARG A 91 15.12 -22.75 -28.09
CA ARG A 91 16.35 -22.96 -28.87
C ARG A 91 16.03 -23.27 -30.32
N ALA A 92 15.11 -24.21 -30.57
CA ALA A 92 14.70 -24.57 -31.92
C ALA A 92 14.14 -23.35 -32.69
N PHE A 93 13.28 -22.55 -32.04
CA PHE A 93 12.75 -21.32 -32.64
C PHE A 93 13.85 -20.28 -32.94
N LEU A 94 14.81 -20.12 -32.05
CA LEU A 94 15.90 -19.14 -32.21
C LEU A 94 16.91 -19.55 -33.28
N GLU A 95 17.15 -20.85 -33.48
CA GLU A 95 17.99 -21.39 -34.56
C GLU A 95 17.46 -20.98 -35.93
N ASP A 96 16.15 -21.13 -36.17
CA ASP A 96 15.50 -20.67 -37.41
C ASP A 96 15.56 -19.14 -37.55
N THR A 97 15.28 -18.45 -36.44
CA THR A 97 15.22 -16.99 -36.37
C THR A 97 16.56 -16.30 -36.64
N ARG A 98 17.68 -16.95 -36.28
CA ARG A 98 19.03 -16.40 -36.42
C ARG A 98 19.38 -16.01 -37.86
N SER A 99 18.76 -16.67 -38.84
CA SER A 99 19.01 -16.47 -40.27
C SER A 99 18.17 -15.37 -40.91
N VAL A 100 17.20 -14.80 -40.18
CA VAL A 100 16.17 -13.91 -40.73
C VAL A 100 16.66 -12.48 -41.00
N GLY A 101 17.69 -12.02 -40.28
CA GLY A 101 18.29 -10.70 -40.50
C GLY A 101 19.50 -10.45 -39.60
N GLU A 102 20.23 -9.35 -39.87
CA GLU A 102 21.42 -8.99 -39.08
C GLU A 102 21.10 -8.62 -37.64
N VAL A 103 19.94 -8.00 -37.40
CA VAL A 103 19.41 -7.70 -36.08
C VAL A 103 17.94 -8.10 -36.02
N VAL A 104 17.62 -9.01 -35.10
CA VAL A 104 16.28 -9.55 -34.91
C VAL A 104 15.53 -8.75 -33.83
N LEU A 105 14.22 -8.56 -34.05
CA LEU A 105 13.29 -7.97 -33.08
C LEU A 105 12.36 -9.04 -32.51
N LEU A 106 12.43 -9.27 -31.20
CA LEU A 106 11.47 -10.06 -30.46
C LEU A 106 10.62 -9.15 -29.58
N LYS A 107 9.29 -9.28 -29.67
CA LYS A 107 8.37 -8.50 -28.82
C LYS A 107 7.27 -9.41 -28.27
N ASP A 108 7.12 -9.36 -26.95
CA ASP A 108 5.99 -9.90 -26.19
C ASP A 108 5.99 -9.20 -24.82
N PRO A 109 4.88 -8.63 -24.35
CA PRO A 109 4.78 -8.09 -22.99
C PRO A 109 5.24 -9.09 -21.91
N ARG A 110 5.06 -10.40 -22.10
CA ARG A 110 5.43 -11.45 -21.15
C ARG A 110 6.94 -11.60 -20.97
N PHE A 111 7.78 -11.08 -21.87
CA PHE A 111 9.21 -10.98 -21.60
C PHE A 111 9.48 -10.21 -20.30
N CYS A 112 8.60 -9.28 -19.90
CA CYS A 112 8.68 -8.66 -18.59
C CYS A 112 8.85 -9.65 -17.43
N ARG A 113 8.16 -10.78 -17.50
CA ARG A 113 8.10 -11.80 -16.46
C ARG A 113 8.99 -13.00 -16.77
N LEU A 114 9.13 -13.32 -18.05
CA LEU A 114 9.72 -14.56 -18.54
C LEU A 114 11.12 -14.37 -19.14
N LEU A 115 11.69 -13.17 -19.12
CA LEU A 115 13.05 -12.94 -19.63
C LEU A 115 14.06 -13.97 -19.10
N PRO A 116 14.08 -14.34 -17.79
CA PRO A 116 15.00 -15.36 -17.28
C PRO A 116 14.90 -16.72 -17.98
N LEU A 117 13.72 -17.12 -18.46
CA LEU A 117 13.52 -18.36 -19.23
C LEU A 117 14.26 -18.31 -20.58
N TRP A 118 14.23 -17.14 -21.23
CA TRP A 118 14.77 -16.93 -22.57
C TRP A 118 16.26 -16.60 -22.59
N LEU A 119 16.77 -15.95 -21.53
CA LEU A 119 18.14 -15.41 -21.52
C LEU A 119 19.26 -16.41 -21.86
N PRO A 120 19.27 -17.65 -21.34
CA PRO A 120 20.32 -18.60 -21.68
C PRO A 120 20.40 -18.87 -23.20
N GLU A 121 19.24 -19.04 -23.84
CA GLU A 121 19.15 -19.36 -25.26
C GLU A 121 19.36 -18.12 -26.14
N LEU A 122 18.90 -16.94 -25.71
CA LEU A 122 19.19 -15.67 -26.38
C LEU A 122 20.69 -15.37 -26.38
N LYS A 123 21.36 -15.52 -25.22
CA LYS A 123 22.82 -15.35 -25.11
C LYS A 123 23.59 -16.35 -25.96
N GLY A 124 23.15 -17.61 -25.99
CA GLY A 124 23.75 -18.65 -26.83
C GLY A 124 23.67 -18.37 -28.33
N ASN A 125 22.61 -17.69 -28.79
CA ASN A 125 22.38 -17.45 -30.23
C ASN A 125 22.83 -16.06 -30.71
N PHE A 126 22.68 -15.03 -29.88
CA PHE A 126 22.83 -13.61 -30.27
C PHE A 126 23.79 -12.80 -29.38
N GLY A 127 24.37 -13.41 -28.34
CA GLY A 127 25.07 -12.65 -27.29
C GLY A 127 24.10 -11.88 -26.38
N ASP A 128 24.56 -10.82 -25.73
CA ASP A 128 23.71 -10.06 -24.81
C ASP A 128 22.61 -9.29 -25.57
N PRO A 129 21.32 -9.61 -25.37
CA PRO A 129 20.24 -8.93 -26.07
C PRO A 129 20.04 -7.50 -25.52
N ILE A 130 19.70 -6.56 -26.41
CA ILE A 130 19.29 -5.21 -26.02
C ILE A 130 17.82 -5.24 -25.59
N VAL A 131 17.56 -4.90 -24.33
CA VAL A 131 16.20 -4.82 -23.79
C VAL A 131 15.69 -3.37 -23.87
N VAL A 132 14.63 -3.16 -24.65
CA VAL A 132 13.90 -1.91 -24.74
C VAL A 132 12.60 -2.02 -23.93
N HIS A 133 12.60 -1.45 -22.73
CA HIS A 133 11.46 -1.40 -21.82
C HIS A 133 10.58 -0.18 -22.11
N VAL A 134 9.39 -0.42 -22.64
CA VAL A 134 8.39 0.62 -22.88
C VAL A 134 7.52 0.81 -21.64
N LEU A 135 7.73 1.91 -20.94
CA LEU A 135 7.01 2.24 -19.71
C LEU A 135 5.90 3.26 -19.98
N ARG A 136 4.73 3.03 -19.41
CA ARG A 136 3.56 3.91 -19.50
C ARG A 136 2.91 4.04 -18.11
N ARG A 137 2.30 5.19 -17.82
CA ARG A 137 1.56 5.41 -16.57
C ARG A 137 0.43 4.39 -16.41
N VAL A 138 0.24 3.92 -15.18
CA VAL A 138 -0.66 2.81 -14.90
C VAL A 138 -2.13 3.13 -15.18
N ASP A 139 -2.58 4.36 -14.94
CA ASP A 139 -3.97 4.76 -15.21
C ASP A 139 -4.29 4.69 -16.70
N ALA A 140 -3.35 5.12 -17.54
CA ALA A 140 -3.50 5.07 -19.00
C ALA A 140 -3.48 3.61 -19.51
N VAL A 141 -2.69 2.74 -18.86
CA VAL A 141 -2.73 1.29 -19.11
C VAL A 141 -4.08 0.71 -18.73
N TYR A 142 -4.58 0.99 -17.52
CA TYR A 142 -5.89 0.53 -17.03
C TYR A 142 -7.02 0.97 -17.95
N GLN A 143 -7.13 2.27 -18.26
CA GLN A 143 -8.14 2.81 -19.19
C GLN A 143 -8.10 2.09 -20.54
N SER A 144 -6.90 1.80 -21.05
CA SER A 144 -6.78 1.09 -22.31
C SER A 144 -7.17 -0.38 -22.23
N LEU A 145 -6.94 -1.06 -21.12
CA LEU A 145 -7.36 -2.45 -20.90
C LEU A 145 -8.86 -2.56 -20.64
N ALA A 146 -9.44 -1.62 -19.89
CA ALA A 146 -10.85 -1.59 -19.54
C ALA A 146 -11.75 -1.37 -20.77
N ARG A 147 -11.32 -0.54 -21.74
CA ARG A 147 -12.07 -0.30 -22.99
C ARG A 147 -12.38 -1.56 -23.81
N ARG A 148 -11.57 -2.62 -23.69
CA ARG A 148 -11.84 -3.92 -24.35
C ARG A 148 -13.15 -4.56 -23.91
N ALA A 149 -13.69 -4.19 -22.74
CA ALA A 149 -14.99 -4.68 -22.30
C ALA A 149 -16.15 -4.22 -23.20
N GLN A 150 -15.94 -3.20 -24.03
CA GLN A 150 -16.96 -2.62 -24.92
C GLN A 150 -17.10 -3.37 -26.26
N GLN A 151 -16.30 -4.41 -26.50
CA GLN A 151 -16.26 -5.13 -27.77
C GLN A 151 -16.40 -6.63 -27.54
N SER A 152 -17.28 -7.28 -28.31
CA SER A 152 -17.53 -8.73 -28.23
C SER A 152 -16.26 -9.56 -28.36
N ASP A 153 -15.37 -9.16 -29.27
CA ASP A 153 -14.21 -9.97 -29.67
C ASP A 153 -13.03 -9.81 -28.70
N THR A 154 -13.02 -8.73 -27.90
CA THR A 154 -11.90 -8.40 -27.00
C THR A 154 -12.28 -8.45 -25.52
N VAL A 155 -13.56 -8.70 -25.19
CA VAL A 155 -14.08 -8.74 -23.81
C VAL A 155 -13.30 -9.70 -22.90
N LYS A 156 -12.89 -10.87 -23.41
CA LYS A 156 -12.10 -11.86 -22.65
C LYS A 156 -10.74 -11.30 -22.21
N ALA A 157 -10.17 -10.40 -23.00
CA ALA A 157 -8.89 -9.74 -22.76
C ALA A 157 -9.03 -8.43 -21.96
N ALA A 158 -10.24 -8.03 -21.57
CA ALA A 158 -10.48 -6.83 -20.76
C ALA A 158 -10.03 -7.03 -19.30
N VAL A 159 -9.51 -5.96 -18.70
CA VAL A 159 -9.23 -5.88 -17.27
C VAL A 159 -10.03 -4.70 -16.72
N THR A 160 -11.06 -4.99 -15.93
CA THR A 160 -12.01 -3.99 -15.41
C THR A 160 -11.79 -3.66 -13.94
N SER A 161 -10.91 -4.40 -13.25
CA SER A 161 -10.48 -4.11 -11.88
C SER A 161 -9.23 -3.24 -11.90
N THR A 162 -9.33 -2.03 -11.33
CA THR A 162 -8.16 -1.14 -11.18
C THR A 162 -7.08 -1.80 -10.35
N SER A 163 -7.42 -2.51 -9.26
CA SER A 163 -6.45 -3.25 -8.45
C SER A 163 -5.74 -4.36 -9.24
N GLN A 164 -6.43 -5.04 -10.16
CA GLN A 164 -5.80 -6.03 -11.04
C GLN A 164 -4.80 -5.36 -11.98
N ALA A 165 -5.20 -4.27 -12.65
CA ALA A 165 -4.34 -3.54 -13.57
C ALA A 165 -3.11 -2.95 -12.86
N HIS A 166 -3.29 -2.42 -11.65
CA HIS A 166 -2.24 -1.96 -10.75
C HIS A 166 -1.21 -3.06 -10.44
N LEU A 167 -1.66 -4.23 -9.98
CA LEU A 167 -0.76 -5.33 -9.66
C LEU A 167 -0.07 -5.90 -10.92
N LEU A 168 -0.78 -6.05 -12.03
CA LEU A 168 -0.18 -6.45 -13.31
C LEU A 168 0.91 -5.46 -13.75
N TRP A 169 0.65 -4.16 -13.65
CA TRP A 169 1.64 -3.14 -13.98
C TRP A 169 2.88 -3.23 -13.08
N LEU A 170 2.71 -3.47 -11.79
CA LEU A 170 3.82 -3.66 -10.86
C LEU A 170 4.65 -4.87 -11.24
N HIS A 171 4.01 -6.03 -11.42
CA HIS A 171 4.69 -7.27 -11.78
C HIS A 171 5.46 -7.13 -13.09
N TYR A 172 4.82 -6.68 -14.17
CA TYR A 172 5.48 -6.60 -15.47
C TYR A 172 6.65 -5.62 -15.48
N ASN A 173 6.51 -4.43 -14.90
CA ASN A 173 7.58 -3.43 -15.02
C ASN A 173 8.70 -3.62 -13.98
N LEU A 174 8.39 -4.05 -12.75
CA LEU A 174 9.41 -4.31 -11.72
C LEU A 174 10.18 -5.60 -12.02
N GLU A 175 9.52 -6.69 -12.45
CA GLU A 175 10.20 -7.93 -12.85
C GLU A 175 11.14 -7.66 -14.04
N LEU A 176 10.69 -6.92 -15.07
CA LEU A 176 11.55 -6.59 -16.21
C LEU A 176 12.79 -5.80 -15.80
N ALA A 177 12.63 -4.79 -14.94
CA ALA A 177 13.74 -3.99 -14.46
C ALA A 177 14.75 -4.82 -13.66
N GLN A 178 14.30 -5.81 -12.90
CA GLN A 178 15.16 -6.77 -12.21
C GLN A 178 15.89 -7.69 -13.19
N HIS A 179 15.16 -8.32 -14.11
CA HIS A 179 15.71 -9.30 -15.04
C HIS A 179 16.66 -8.69 -16.08
N ALA A 180 16.45 -7.42 -16.45
CA ALA A 180 17.28 -6.73 -17.42
C ALA A 180 18.50 -6.00 -16.81
N ARG A 181 18.71 -6.07 -15.50
CA ARG A 181 19.74 -5.30 -14.77
C ARG A 181 21.17 -5.52 -15.29
N GLN A 182 21.48 -6.73 -15.76
CA GLN A 182 22.81 -7.10 -16.28
C GLN A 182 22.89 -7.08 -17.82
N LEU A 183 21.90 -6.47 -18.49
CA LEU A 183 21.82 -6.43 -19.94
C LEU A 183 21.93 -4.99 -20.45
N PRO A 184 22.25 -4.79 -21.73
CA PRO A 184 22.02 -3.52 -22.41
C PRO A 184 20.54 -3.13 -22.31
N TYR A 185 20.21 -2.19 -21.42
CA TYR A 185 18.83 -1.91 -21.03
C TYR A 185 18.46 -0.45 -21.30
N LEU A 186 17.39 -0.21 -22.06
CA LEU A 186 16.86 1.12 -22.39
C LEU A 186 15.41 1.24 -21.89
N VAL A 187 15.07 2.35 -21.23
CA VAL A 187 13.69 2.63 -20.81
C VAL A 187 13.12 3.77 -21.63
N VAL A 188 12.01 3.50 -22.32
CA VAL A 188 11.28 4.45 -23.17
C VAL A 188 9.97 4.83 -22.50
N ALA A 189 9.80 6.10 -22.13
CA ALA A 189 8.54 6.62 -21.63
C ALA A 189 7.54 6.83 -22.79
N TYR A 190 6.40 6.15 -22.76
CA TYR A 190 5.32 6.33 -23.75
C TYR A 190 4.87 7.80 -23.84
N GLU A 191 4.75 8.46 -22.70
CA GLU A 191 4.35 9.86 -22.58
C GLU A 191 5.33 10.80 -23.32
N SER A 192 6.64 10.51 -23.27
CA SER A 192 7.64 11.27 -24.02
C SER A 192 7.54 11.04 -25.53
N MET A 193 7.23 9.80 -25.95
CA MET A 193 7.02 9.47 -27.36
C MET A 193 5.82 10.22 -27.94
N VAL A 194 4.71 10.31 -27.19
CA VAL A 194 3.52 11.08 -27.60
C VAL A 194 3.80 12.58 -27.62
N ALA A 195 4.47 13.11 -26.59
CA ALA A 195 4.72 14.55 -26.48
C ALA A 195 5.74 15.07 -27.50
N ARG A 196 6.80 14.30 -27.83
CA ARG A 196 7.90 14.71 -28.71
C ARG A 196 8.39 13.58 -29.63
N PRO A 197 7.54 13.06 -30.54
CA PRO A 197 7.81 11.83 -31.29
C PRO A 197 9.11 11.89 -32.10
N LYS A 198 9.34 12.96 -32.87
CA LYS A 198 10.57 13.10 -33.71
C LYS A 198 11.86 13.12 -32.89
N SER A 199 11.84 13.68 -31.69
CA SER A 199 13.03 13.72 -30.83
C SER A 199 13.24 12.39 -30.14
N ALA A 200 12.16 11.79 -29.62
CA ALA A 200 12.23 10.52 -28.90
C ALA A 200 12.63 9.37 -29.84
N ILE A 201 12.10 9.32 -31.06
CA ILE A 201 12.49 8.34 -32.09
C ILE A 201 13.97 8.43 -32.41
N ARG A 202 14.49 9.63 -32.74
CA ARG A 202 15.91 9.82 -33.06
C ARG A 202 16.84 9.40 -31.92
N GLN A 203 16.44 9.68 -30.67
CA GLN A 203 17.21 9.27 -29.51
C GLN A 203 17.20 7.75 -29.33
N LEU A 204 16.03 7.12 -29.47
CA LEU A 204 15.91 5.67 -29.37
C LEU A 204 16.78 4.97 -30.42
N THR A 205 16.63 5.31 -31.70
CA THR A 205 17.39 4.67 -32.79
C THR A 205 18.89 4.90 -32.60
N SER A 206 19.31 6.14 -32.31
CA SER A 206 20.72 6.46 -32.08
C SER A 206 21.33 5.68 -30.92
N ARG A 207 20.57 5.42 -29.84
CA ARG A 207 21.08 4.62 -28.71
C ARG A 207 21.13 3.13 -29.03
N VAL A 208 20.14 2.63 -29.77
CA VAL A 208 20.16 1.25 -30.26
C VAL A 208 21.37 1.01 -31.16
N ASP A 209 21.64 1.90 -32.12
CA ASP A 209 22.80 1.81 -33.02
C ASP A 209 24.12 1.79 -32.23
N GLN A 210 24.24 2.63 -31.20
CA GLN A 210 25.42 2.65 -30.33
C GLN A 210 25.61 1.34 -29.56
N LEU A 211 24.53 0.74 -29.05
CA LEU A 211 24.58 -0.52 -28.32
C LEU A 211 24.92 -1.70 -29.24
N LEU A 212 24.41 -1.69 -30.47
CA LEU A 212 24.75 -2.70 -31.48
C LEU A 212 26.21 -2.59 -31.94
N GLY A 213 26.76 -1.37 -31.98
CA GLY A 213 28.15 -1.12 -32.39
C GLY A 213 29.22 -1.31 -31.31
N ASN A 214 28.88 -1.22 -30.02
CA ASN A 214 29.81 -1.32 -28.89
C ASN A 214 29.21 -2.15 -27.73
N ALA A 215 29.11 -3.47 -27.90
CA ALA A 215 28.52 -4.36 -26.89
C ALA A 215 29.34 -4.50 -25.58
N GLU A 216 30.62 -4.09 -25.56
CA GLU A 216 31.51 -4.23 -24.39
C GLU A 216 31.32 -3.15 -23.30
N GLN A 217 30.57 -2.09 -23.56
CA GLN A 217 30.22 -1.09 -22.53
C GLN A 217 28.73 -1.21 -22.21
N ILE A 218 28.38 -1.45 -20.95
CA ILE A 218 27.01 -1.28 -20.43
C ILE A 218 26.80 0.23 -20.26
N PRO A 219 26.16 0.97 -21.20
CA PRO A 219 26.10 2.41 -21.07
C PRO A 219 24.94 2.75 -20.15
N ASP A 220 25.22 3.53 -19.09
CA ASP A 220 24.19 4.22 -18.30
C ASP A 220 23.60 5.42 -19.08
N ALA A 221 23.33 5.22 -20.37
CA ALA A 221 22.93 6.25 -21.30
C ALA A 221 21.40 6.41 -21.26
N ARG A 222 20.92 7.20 -20.29
CA ARG A 222 19.50 7.55 -20.16
C ARG A 222 18.97 8.24 -21.42
N LEU A 223 17.78 7.84 -21.90
CA LEU A 223 17.05 8.60 -22.90
C LEU A 223 16.55 9.90 -22.27
N ARG A 224 16.64 11.04 -22.97
CA ARG A 224 16.09 12.30 -22.44
C ARG A 224 14.57 12.20 -22.47
N THR A 225 13.97 12.09 -21.29
CA THR A 225 12.52 12.03 -21.10
C THR A 225 11.96 13.43 -20.84
N THR A 226 10.75 13.66 -21.33
CA THR A 226 9.93 14.83 -20.96
C THR A 226 8.60 14.28 -20.51
N VAL A 227 8.43 14.15 -19.20
CA VAL A 227 7.18 13.70 -18.59
C VAL A 227 6.79 14.73 -17.53
N THR A 228 5.54 15.19 -17.58
CA THR A 228 4.99 16.06 -16.54
C THR A 228 4.61 15.17 -15.34
N ALA A 229 5.00 15.59 -14.14
CA ALA A 229 4.54 14.95 -12.92
C ALA A 229 3.01 15.05 -12.84
N THR A 230 2.35 14.00 -12.37
CA THR A 230 0.92 14.06 -12.05
C THR A 230 0.72 14.56 -10.63
N ASN A 231 -0.49 15.04 -10.35
CA ASN A 231 -0.91 15.39 -9.00
C ASN A 231 -1.75 14.22 -8.42
N PRO A 232 -1.13 13.27 -7.70
CA PRO A 232 -1.80 12.04 -7.25
C PRO A 232 -2.87 12.34 -6.19
N ALA A 233 -4.05 11.77 -6.38
CA ALA A 233 -5.20 11.96 -5.53
C ALA A 233 -5.27 10.96 -4.34
N SER A 234 -4.37 9.97 -4.30
CA SER A 234 -4.34 8.93 -3.28
C SER A 234 -2.92 8.41 -3.02
N ASP A 235 -2.75 7.68 -1.94
CA ASP A 235 -1.49 7.08 -1.54
C ASP A 235 -1.02 6.04 -2.54
N LYS A 236 -1.98 5.32 -3.07
CA LYS A 236 -1.76 4.39 -4.16
C LYS A 236 -1.18 5.11 -5.37
N GLU A 237 -1.85 6.16 -5.83
CA GLU A 237 -1.37 6.95 -6.97
C GLU A 237 0.00 7.57 -6.71
N ARG A 238 0.27 8.04 -5.49
CA ARG A 238 1.60 8.52 -5.08
C ARG A 238 2.67 7.45 -5.23
N VAL A 239 2.41 6.24 -4.71
CA VAL A 239 3.34 5.11 -4.83
C VAL A 239 3.55 4.76 -6.31
N PHE A 240 2.49 4.66 -7.10
CA PHE A 240 2.61 4.37 -8.54
C PHE A 240 3.40 5.44 -9.29
N GLU A 241 3.22 6.72 -8.95
CA GLU A 241 3.97 7.82 -9.55
C GLU A 241 5.45 7.75 -9.20
N THR A 242 5.77 7.55 -7.91
CA THR A 242 7.15 7.36 -7.45
C THR A 242 7.81 6.18 -8.17
N LEU A 243 7.11 5.06 -8.34
CA LEU A 243 7.64 3.87 -8.99
C LEU A 243 7.80 4.05 -10.50
N TYR A 244 6.84 4.70 -11.18
CA TYR A 244 6.95 5.03 -12.60
C TYR A 244 8.22 5.84 -12.85
N LEU A 245 8.46 6.87 -12.04
CA LEU A 245 9.64 7.71 -12.18
C LEU A 245 10.93 6.99 -11.79
N ALA A 246 10.91 6.17 -10.74
CA ALA A 246 12.05 5.32 -10.36
C ALA A 246 12.45 4.35 -11.49
N LEU A 247 11.48 3.75 -12.17
CA LEU A 247 11.70 2.89 -13.33
C LEU A 247 12.29 3.67 -14.51
N LEU A 248 11.80 4.88 -14.79
CA LEU A 248 12.38 5.75 -15.83
C LEU A 248 13.83 6.15 -15.53
N GLU A 249 14.13 6.46 -14.28
CA GLU A 249 15.46 6.88 -13.84
C GLU A 249 16.39 5.70 -13.55
N LYS A 250 15.89 4.46 -13.63
CA LYS A 250 16.57 3.23 -13.23
C LYS A 250 17.14 3.31 -11.81
N ASP A 251 16.37 3.88 -10.88
CA ASP A 251 16.73 3.98 -9.46
C ASP A 251 16.69 2.58 -8.82
N ALA A 252 17.82 1.87 -8.90
CA ALA A 252 17.97 0.50 -8.43
C ALA A 252 17.51 0.30 -6.98
N PRO A 253 17.96 1.09 -5.98
CA PRO A 253 17.49 0.96 -4.60
C PRO A 253 15.95 1.03 -4.45
N ARG A 254 15.29 1.96 -5.16
CA ARG A 254 13.81 2.07 -5.10
C ARG A 254 13.12 0.89 -5.76
N ILE A 255 13.62 0.47 -6.92
CA ILE A 255 13.08 -0.67 -7.67
C ILE A 255 13.23 -1.95 -6.84
N ASP A 256 14.36 -2.15 -6.16
CA ASP A 256 14.61 -3.30 -5.28
C ASP A 256 13.65 -3.32 -4.09
N LYS A 257 13.53 -2.21 -3.35
CA LYS A 257 12.60 -2.12 -2.21
C LYS A 257 11.15 -2.40 -2.64
N ALA A 258 10.74 -1.88 -3.80
CA ALA A 258 9.42 -2.13 -4.36
C ALA A 258 9.25 -3.59 -4.80
N PHE A 259 10.25 -4.18 -5.45
CA PHE A 259 10.21 -5.58 -5.86
C PHE A 259 10.10 -6.53 -4.67
N GLU A 260 10.87 -6.30 -3.61
CA GLU A 260 10.76 -7.08 -2.36
C GLU A 260 9.38 -6.94 -1.70
N ALA A 261 8.84 -5.71 -1.65
CA ALA A 261 7.50 -5.47 -1.14
C ALA A 261 6.42 -6.20 -1.97
N LEU A 262 6.56 -6.25 -3.30
CA LEU A 262 5.63 -6.91 -4.22
C LEU A 262 5.63 -8.44 -4.09
N LYS A 263 6.82 -9.02 -3.88
CA LYS A 263 6.99 -10.46 -3.67
C LYS A 263 6.45 -10.92 -2.32
N THR A 264 6.34 -10.02 -1.35
CA THR A 264 5.90 -10.45 -0.03
C THR A 264 4.43 -10.89 -0.10
N VAL A 265 4.19 -12.15 0.27
CA VAL A 265 2.84 -12.70 0.41
C VAL A 265 2.09 -11.87 1.43
N VAL A 266 0.81 -11.59 1.18
CA VAL A 266 -0.08 -11.01 2.20
C VAL A 266 -0.07 -11.99 3.37
N PRO A 267 0.60 -11.70 4.51
CA PRO A 267 0.92 -12.72 5.50
C PRO A 267 -0.36 -13.34 6.04
N ASP A 268 -0.59 -14.59 5.68
CA ASP A 268 -1.71 -15.34 6.20
C ASP A 268 -1.28 -16.06 7.46
N LYS A 269 -1.94 -15.68 8.54
CA LYS A 269 -2.06 -16.57 9.67
C LYS A 269 -3.24 -17.52 9.53
N HIS A 270 -4.14 -17.25 8.57
CA HIS A 270 -5.19 -18.16 8.13
C HIS A 270 -5.45 -17.88 6.65
N GLN A 271 -5.14 -18.85 5.77
CA GLN A 271 -5.08 -18.86 4.29
C GLN A 271 -6.35 -18.41 3.53
N VAL A 272 -7.14 -17.50 4.07
CA VAL A 272 -8.52 -17.24 3.66
C VAL A 272 -8.56 -16.18 2.57
N LEU A 273 -7.64 -15.20 2.52
CA LEU A 273 -7.63 -14.26 1.39
C LEU A 273 -7.17 -14.90 0.08
N GLU A 274 -6.26 -15.88 0.14
CA GLU A 274 -5.83 -16.63 -1.05
C GLU A 274 -6.89 -17.64 -1.50
N ARG A 275 -7.68 -18.19 -0.56
CA ARG A 275 -8.64 -19.27 -0.84
C ARG A 275 -10.10 -18.81 -1.00
N ASP A 276 -10.46 -17.62 -0.53
CA ASP A 276 -11.84 -17.12 -0.57
C ASP A 276 -12.13 -16.30 -1.85
N THR A 277 -12.60 -17.04 -2.84
CA THR A 277 -13.46 -16.80 -4.02
C THR A 277 -13.80 -15.42 -4.62
N ASP A 278 -13.51 -14.25 -4.02
CA ASP A 278 -13.66 -12.95 -4.73
C ASP A 278 -12.31 -12.34 -5.11
N PRO A 279 -11.90 -12.44 -6.39
CA PRO A 279 -10.65 -11.85 -6.87
C PRO A 279 -10.50 -10.36 -6.56
N ARG A 280 -11.60 -9.59 -6.49
CA ARG A 280 -11.52 -8.14 -6.21
C ARG A 280 -10.99 -7.86 -4.81
N VAL A 281 -11.39 -8.68 -3.85
CA VAL A 281 -10.96 -8.55 -2.45
C VAL A 281 -9.51 -8.94 -2.28
N TYR A 282 -9.11 -10.07 -2.87
CA TYR A 282 -7.72 -10.48 -2.93
C TYR A 282 -6.82 -9.37 -3.50
N LEU A 283 -7.18 -8.83 -4.67
CA LEU A 283 -6.39 -7.78 -5.34
C LEU A 283 -6.36 -6.47 -4.53
N ARG A 284 -7.48 -6.10 -3.89
CA ARG A 284 -7.55 -4.91 -3.02
C ARG A 284 -6.66 -5.08 -1.79
N ALA A 285 -6.72 -6.24 -1.15
CA ALA A 285 -5.94 -6.56 0.02
C ALA A 285 -4.44 -6.56 -0.30
N ARG A 286 -4.05 -7.26 -1.38
CA ARG A 286 -2.66 -7.32 -1.85
C ARG A 286 -2.11 -5.93 -2.21
N LEU A 287 -2.91 -5.09 -2.86
CA LEU A 287 -2.50 -3.73 -3.17
C LEU A 287 -2.38 -2.82 -1.92
N ASN A 288 -3.29 -2.95 -0.94
CA ASN A 288 -3.19 -2.22 0.33
C ASN A 288 -1.94 -2.62 1.11
N HIS A 289 -1.67 -3.93 1.14
CA HIS A 289 -0.48 -4.49 1.74
C HIS A 289 0.78 -3.96 1.07
N PHE A 290 0.87 -4.04 -0.26
CA PHE A 290 2.00 -3.51 -1.03
C PHE A 290 2.25 -2.02 -0.73
N THR A 291 1.23 -1.19 -0.88
CA THR A 291 1.35 0.26 -0.69
C THR A 291 1.66 0.67 0.75
N SER A 292 1.25 -0.11 1.76
CA SER A 292 1.67 0.14 3.16
C SER A 292 3.17 -0.04 3.42
N ARG A 293 3.88 -0.70 2.51
CA ARG A 293 5.32 -0.98 2.63
C ARG A 293 6.17 -0.10 1.71
N CYS A 294 5.53 0.72 0.88
CA CYS A 294 6.19 1.65 0.00
C CYS A 294 5.93 3.08 0.47
N GLU A 295 6.99 3.87 0.57
CA GLU A 295 6.91 5.28 0.95
C GLU A 295 6.88 6.16 -0.30
N TYR A 296 6.17 7.29 -0.23
CA TYR A 296 6.26 8.31 -1.28
C TYR A 296 7.57 9.09 -1.12
N ARG A 297 8.33 9.19 -2.21
CA ARG A 297 9.56 9.98 -2.23
C ARG A 297 9.44 11.08 -3.28
N PRO A 298 9.29 12.36 -2.87
CA PRO A 298 9.24 13.48 -3.79
C PRO A 298 10.49 13.44 -4.67
N ILE A 299 10.31 13.65 -5.96
CA ILE A 299 11.45 13.88 -6.83
C ILE A 299 11.83 15.33 -6.63
N ALA A 300 12.98 15.56 -5.97
CA ALA A 300 13.61 16.86 -6.05
C ALA A 300 13.68 17.24 -7.52
N GLU A 301 13.15 18.39 -7.93
CA GLU A 301 13.07 18.87 -9.33
C GLU A 301 14.43 18.90 -10.08
N LYS A 302 15.50 18.44 -9.43
CA LYS A 302 16.89 18.52 -9.84
C LYS A 302 17.31 17.68 -11.05
N ARG A 303 16.50 16.79 -11.65
CA ARG A 303 16.99 15.93 -12.75
C ARG A 303 16.08 15.61 -13.96
N VAL A 304 15.06 16.43 -14.27
CA VAL A 304 14.46 16.47 -15.64
C VAL A 304 14.97 17.68 -16.46
N ARG A 305 16.03 18.35 -15.98
CA ARG A 305 16.76 19.36 -16.76
C ARG A 305 17.90 18.70 -17.51
N ASN A 306 17.78 18.57 -18.83
CA ASN A 306 18.87 18.90 -19.74
C ASN A 306 18.34 19.21 -21.15
N ALA A 307 18.63 20.45 -21.59
CA ALA A 307 18.38 21.10 -22.89
C ALA A 307 17.00 21.76 -23.12
N ALA A 308 16.74 22.90 -22.45
CA ALA A 308 15.86 23.97 -22.97
C ALA A 308 16.07 25.33 -22.27
N ILE A 309 17.28 25.67 -21.85
CA ILE A 309 17.57 27.01 -21.30
C ILE A 309 17.77 27.97 -22.49
N ALA A 310 16.67 28.51 -23.01
CA ALA A 310 16.67 29.78 -23.73
C ALA A 310 15.26 30.38 -23.83
N ASN A 311 14.21 29.59 -24.07
CA ASN A 311 12.88 30.14 -24.40
C ASN A 311 11.78 29.93 -23.34
N VAL A 312 12.04 29.26 -22.22
CA VAL A 312 11.01 29.01 -21.19
C VAL A 312 10.92 30.14 -20.14
N GLY A 313 11.91 31.03 -20.08
CA GLY A 313 12.02 32.09 -19.06
C GLY A 313 10.88 33.11 -19.03
N ARG A 314 10.10 33.23 -20.12
CA ARG A 314 8.92 34.12 -20.19
C ARG A 314 7.58 33.43 -19.90
N MET A 315 7.49 32.10 -19.99
CA MET A 315 6.27 31.34 -19.65
C MET A 315 6.27 30.80 -18.20
N LEU A 316 7.45 30.56 -17.60
CA LEU A 316 7.62 29.96 -16.27
C LEU A 316 7.19 30.85 -15.09
N ARG A 317 7.01 32.16 -15.27
CA ARG A 317 6.52 33.03 -14.19
C ARG A 317 5.04 32.82 -13.86
N ARG A 318 4.31 32.04 -14.68
CA ARG A 318 2.92 31.65 -14.39
C ARG A 318 2.76 30.21 -13.88
N SER A 319 3.81 29.38 -13.87
CA SER A 319 3.72 27.96 -13.48
C SER A 319 4.34 27.62 -12.13
N GLN A 320 4.89 28.60 -11.40
CA GLN A 320 5.53 28.38 -10.09
C GLN A 320 4.55 27.92 -8.99
N SER A 321 3.23 27.86 -9.24
CA SER A 321 2.22 27.45 -8.25
C SER A 321 1.72 26.00 -8.35
N LEU A 322 2.16 25.21 -9.33
CA LEU A 322 1.47 23.95 -9.68
C LEU A 322 2.03 22.66 -9.05
N ASN A 323 3.21 22.67 -8.38
CA ASN A 323 3.88 21.44 -7.90
C ASN A 323 4.05 21.30 -6.37
N THR A 324 3.80 22.34 -5.59
CA THR A 324 3.92 22.39 -4.12
C THR A 324 2.77 21.72 -3.35
N PRO A 325 2.93 20.65 -2.56
CA PRO A 325 1.84 20.17 -1.71
C PRO A 325 1.28 21.30 -0.84
N SER A 326 -0.05 21.40 -0.74
CA SER A 326 -0.69 22.28 0.24
C SER A 326 -0.35 21.80 1.64
N ILE A 327 -0.38 20.49 1.89
CA ILE A 327 -0.07 19.91 3.20
C ILE A 327 0.94 18.76 3.05
N LEU A 328 2.08 18.85 3.74
CA LEU A 328 3.06 17.77 3.82
C LEU A 328 2.99 17.09 5.19
N PHE A 329 2.74 15.78 5.20
CA PHE A 329 2.87 14.98 6.42
C PHE A 329 4.28 14.39 6.52
N ILE A 330 4.86 14.41 7.72
CA ILE A 330 6.14 13.78 8.02
C ILE A 330 5.88 12.71 9.06
N SER A 331 6.22 11.47 8.75
CA SER A 331 5.90 10.31 9.59
C SER A 331 7.17 9.67 10.14
N ALA A 332 7.33 9.64 11.46
CA ALA A 332 8.42 8.90 12.11
C ALA A 332 8.12 7.40 12.29
N SER A 333 6.94 6.93 11.88
CA SER A 333 6.54 5.53 12.05
C SER A 333 5.73 5.00 10.86
N PRO A 334 6.25 5.05 9.61
CA PRO A 334 5.49 4.77 8.39
C PRO A 334 4.95 3.34 8.28
N THR A 335 5.52 2.39 9.03
CA THR A 335 5.06 0.99 9.08
C THR A 335 4.05 0.70 10.21
N SER A 336 3.76 1.70 11.05
CA SER A 336 2.85 1.54 12.19
C SER A 336 1.37 1.60 11.76
N ARG A 337 0.49 1.05 12.59
CA ARG A 337 -0.96 1.21 12.37
C ARG A 337 -1.41 2.67 12.52
N GLY A 338 -0.80 3.41 13.44
CA GLY A 338 -1.12 4.82 13.62
C GLY A 338 -0.85 5.64 12.36
N HIS A 339 0.21 5.35 11.61
CA HIS A 339 0.46 5.98 10.30
C HIS A 339 -0.69 5.76 9.30
N LEU A 340 -1.31 4.58 9.27
CA LEU A 340 -2.48 4.34 8.43
C LEU A 340 -3.63 5.30 8.78
N TYR A 341 -3.98 5.39 10.05
CA TYR A 341 -5.14 6.18 10.51
C TYR A 341 -4.88 7.70 10.51
N ARG A 342 -3.66 8.13 10.84
CA ARG A 342 -3.29 9.54 11.04
C ARG A 342 -2.69 10.21 9.81
N VAL A 343 -2.03 9.45 8.95
CA VAL A 343 -1.32 9.98 7.78
C VAL A 343 -1.98 9.53 6.49
N ARG A 344 -1.97 8.23 6.17
CA ARG A 344 -2.42 7.75 4.84
C ARG A 344 -3.89 8.10 4.57
N ASN A 345 -4.77 7.80 5.52
CA ASN A 345 -6.20 8.08 5.36
C ASN A 345 -6.48 9.59 5.24
N ALA A 346 -5.80 10.43 6.04
CA ALA A 346 -5.94 11.88 5.99
C ALA A 346 -5.46 12.44 4.65
N VAL A 347 -4.26 12.05 4.21
CA VAL A 347 -3.70 12.48 2.93
C VAL A 347 -4.62 12.08 1.77
N ASP A 348 -5.17 10.88 1.79
CA ASP A 348 -6.07 10.40 0.73
C ASP A 348 -7.41 11.14 0.72
N GLY A 349 -7.97 11.42 1.89
CA GLY A 349 -9.19 12.22 1.99
C GLY A 349 -8.97 13.66 1.54
N LEU A 350 -7.85 14.30 1.94
CA LEU A 350 -7.51 15.67 1.54
C LEU A 350 -7.39 15.80 0.02
N ASN A 351 -6.70 14.86 -0.60
CA ASN A 351 -6.54 14.85 -2.04
C ASN A 351 -7.85 14.62 -2.81
N ARG A 352 -8.77 13.78 -2.28
CA ARG A 352 -10.13 13.66 -2.84
C ARG A 352 -10.95 14.94 -2.73
N LEU A 353 -10.67 15.77 -1.71
CA LEU A 353 -11.24 17.12 -1.58
C LEU A 353 -10.53 18.17 -2.46
N GLY A 354 -9.56 17.76 -3.30
CA GLY A 354 -8.80 18.65 -4.17
C GLY A 354 -7.65 19.39 -3.47
N ILE A 355 -7.34 19.05 -2.22
CA ILE A 355 -6.24 19.65 -1.45
C ILE A 355 -5.01 18.77 -1.64
N ARG A 356 -3.95 19.35 -2.17
CA ARG A 356 -2.73 18.59 -2.47
C ARG A 356 -2.04 18.19 -1.19
N ALA A 357 -2.08 16.92 -0.86
CA ALA A 357 -1.42 16.38 0.31
C ALA A 357 -0.49 15.22 -0.06
N CYS A 358 0.66 15.14 0.59
CA CYS A 358 1.56 13.98 0.48
C CYS A 358 2.23 13.71 1.83
N TRP A 359 2.99 12.62 1.90
CA TRP A 359 3.76 12.32 3.10
C TRP A 359 5.13 11.77 2.75
N ILE A 360 6.08 11.95 3.67
CA ILE A 360 7.41 11.35 3.65
C ILE A 360 7.77 10.81 5.04
N SER A 361 8.78 9.95 5.12
CA SER A 361 9.35 9.54 6.41
C SER A 361 10.40 10.54 6.91
N VAL A 362 10.70 10.50 8.21
CA VAL A 362 11.76 11.35 8.81
C VAL A 362 13.12 10.99 8.22
N GLU A 363 13.36 9.71 7.95
CA GLU A 363 14.56 9.21 7.29
C GLU A 363 14.70 9.80 5.88
N MET A 364 13.61 9.81 5.11
CA MET A 364 13.60 10.43 3.78
C MET A 364 13.83 11.94 3.83
N LEU A 365 13.26 12.63 4.83
CA LEU A 365 13.50 14.05 5.02
C LEU A 365 15.00 14.34 5.25
N ALA A 366 15.65 13.53 6.09
CA ALA A 366 17.08 13.64 6.36
C ALA A 366 17.93 13.38 5.10
N GLU A 367 17.58 12.37 4.29
CA GLU A 367 18.30 12.05 3.05
C GLU A 367 18.17 13.13 1.96
N GLN A 368 17.00 13.78 1.84
CA GLN A 368 16.72 14.71 0.75
C GLN A 368 17.24 16.13 1.01
N GLY A 369 17.53 16.46 2.27
CA GLY A 369 17.86 17.81 2.69
C GLY A 369 16.65 18.76 2.61
N MET A 370 16.65 19.75 3.48
CA MET A 370 15.41 20.43 3.88
C MET A 370 15.05 21.62 3.00
N THR A 371 15.98 22.00 2.11
CA THR A 371 15.76 23.00 1.05
C THR A 371 14.61 22.64 0.09
N ASN A 372 14.21 21.36 0.04
CA ASN A 372 13.19 20.83 -0.87
C ASN A 372 11.78 20.73 -0.26
N VAL A 373 11.57 21.08 1.02
CA VAL A 373 10.23 21.08 1.63
C VAL A 373 9.50 22.37 1.26
N ASP A 374 8.89 22.39 0.08
CA ASP A 374 8.03 23.47 -0.37
C ASP A 374 6.57 23.02 -0.14
N ALA A 375 5.94 23.51 0.93
CA ALA A 375 4.57 23.14 1.30
C ALA A 375 3.81 24.32 1.90
N GLY A 376 2.49 24.34 1.70
CA GLY A 376 1.60 25.31 2.34
C GLY A 376 1.57 25.16 3.86
N GLY A 377 1.68 23.93 4.37
CA GLY A 377 1.77 23.57 5.78
C GLY A 377 2.38 22.18 5.98
N VAL A 378 2.84 21.92 7.20
CA VAL A 378 3.51 20.67 7.58
C VAL A 378 2.83 20.05 8.80
N ILE A 379 2.65 18.73 8.80
CA ILE A 379 2.14 17.97 9.94
C ILE A 379 3.13 16.86 10.30
N ALA A 380 3.77 16.97 11.46
CA ALA A 380 4.74 16.00 11.97
C ALA A 380 4.05 14.95 12.84
N TYR A 381 3.87 13.74 12.32
CA TYR A 381 3.26 12.61 13.00
C TYR A 381 4.29 11.79 13.78
N ARG A 382 4.12 11.69 15.11
CA ARG A 382 5.01 10.96 16.05
C ARG A 382 6.49 11.29 15.92
N CYS A 383 6.85 12.49 15.45
CA CYS A 383 8.25 12.87 15.29
C CYS A 383 8.86 13.27 16.64
N PRO A 384 9.90 12.59 17.15
CA PRO A 384 10.63 13.08 18.31
C PRO A 384 11.41 14.33 17.92
N TRP A 385 11.65 15.23 18.88
CA TRP A 385 12.59 16.32 18.68
C TRP A 385 14.00 15.80 18.36
N ASN A 386 14.56 16.24 17.24
CA ASN A 386 15.95 15.98 16.84
C ASN A 386 16.43 17.10 15.89
N ALA A 387 17.70 17.04 15.46
CA ALA A 387 18.28 18.06 14.58
C ALA A 387 17.54 18.22 13.25
N THR A 388 17.07 17.11 12.65
CA THR A 388 16.29 17.14 11.39
C THR A 388 14.94 17.84 11.58
N ILE A 389 14.29 17.66 12.73
CA ILE A 389 13.02 18.35 13.03
C ILE A 389 13.27 19.82 13.42
N GLU A 390 14.35 20.12 14.13
CA GLU A 390 14.72 21.49 14.50
C GLU A 390 14.96 22.35 13.26
N GLU A 391 15.79 21.89 12.32
CA GLU A 391 16.05 22.60 11.06
C GLU A 391 14.75 22.76 10.22
N LEU A 392 13.75 21.89 10.43
CA LEU A 392 12.51 21.86 9.64
C LEU A 392 11.64 23.00 10.12
N LEU A 393 11.50 23.12 11.45
CA LEU A 393 10.82 24.24 12.07
C LEU A 393 11.47 25.56 11.69
N GLU A 394 12.81 25.65 11.70
CA GLU A 394 13.52 26.86 11.26
C GLU A 394 13.25 27.22 9.80
N THR A 395 13.18 26.22 8.92
CA THR A 395 12.88 26.41 7.50
C THR A 395 11.43 26.85 7.29
N CYS A 396 10.49 26.21 7.98
CA CYS A 396 9.07 26.58 7.94
C CYS A 396 8.84 27.99 8.50
N ARG A 397 9.48 28.35 9.63
CA ARG A 397 9.42 29.71 10.21
C ARG A 397 9.92 30.77 9.24
N ARG A 398 11.07 30.55 8.58
CA ARG A 398 11.60 31.48 7.55
C ARG A 398 10.66 31.65 6.36
N ARG A 399 9.83 30.66 6.06
CA ARG A 399 8.87 30.67 4.94
C ARG A 399 7.44 31.02 5.37
N ASN A 400 7.20 31.26 6.65
CA ASN A 400 5.88 31.46 7.24
C ASN A 400 4.91 30.29 6.93
N THR A 401 5.43 29.06 6.94
CA THR A 401 4.68 27.82 6.75
C THR A 401 4.24 27.28 8.11
N PRO A 402 2.93 27.13 8.39
CA PRO A 402 2.46 26.55 9.65
C PRO A 402 2.88 25.08 9.80
N VAL A 403 3.26 24.71 11.02
CA VAL A 403 3.65 23.36 11.41
C VAL A 403 2.74 22.87 12.53
N GLY A 404 2.12 21.70 12.33
CA GLY A 404 1.38 20.98 13.34
C GLY A 404 2.10 19.72 13.82
N PHE A 405 1.85 19.29 15.06
CA PHE A 405 2.28 17.99 15.57
C PHE A 405 1.08 17.05 15.75
N ASP A 406 1.18 15.81 15.25
CA ASP A 406 0.11 14.80 15.33
C ASP A 406 0.57 13.57 16.14
N ILE A 407 -0.24 13.12 17.10
CA ILE A 407 0.03 11.93 17.92
C ILE A 407 -1.28 11.24 18.34
N ASP A 408 -1.26 9.91 18.40
CA ASP A 408 -2.46 9.07 18.57
C ASP A 408 -2.55 8.28 19.89
N ASP A 409 -1.49 8.29 20.72
CA ASP A 409 -1.47 7.66 22.04
C ASP A 409 -0.96 8.64 23.12
N LEU A 410 -1.34 8.41 24.38
CA LEU A 410 -0.86 9.19 25.53
C LEU A 410 0.54 8.72 25.94
N ILE A 411 1.49 8.83 25.03
CA ILE A 411 2.91 8.45 25.22
C ILE A 411 3.84 9.67 25.27
N PHE A 412 3.26 10.86 25.43
CA PHE A 412 3.98 12.11 25.56
C PHE A 412 3.85 12.72 26.97
N ASP A 413 3.20 12.04 27.92
CA ASP A 413 3.09 12.52 29.31
C ASP A 413 4.11 11.81 30.20
N ALA A 414 5.30 12.42 30.35
CA ALA A 414 6.40 11.86 31.12
C ALA A 414 6.07 11.69 32.61
N ASP A 415 5.23 12.55 33.18
CA ASP A 415 4.85 12.46 34.59
C ASP A 415 3.90 11.28 34.82
N LEU A 416 2.95 11.07 33.90
CA LEU A 416 2.11 9.88 33.89
C LEU A 416 2.97 8.60 33.80
N MET A 417 4.00 8.58 32.95
CA MET A 417 4.93 7.46 32.83
C MET A 417 5.73 7.20 34.11
N ARG A 418 6.29 8.25 34.73
CA ARG A 418 7.06 8.14 35.99
C ARG A 418 6.22 7.59 37.13
N ASN A 419 4.94 7.96 37.18
CA ASN A 419 3.99 7.52 38.20
C ASN A 419 3.34 6.16 37.88
N ASN A 420 3.87 5.40 36.91
CA ASN A 420 3.33 4.10 36.48
C ASN A 420 1.88 4.16 35.97
N GLY A 421 1.42 5.32 35.47
CA GLY A 421 0.08 5.49 34.89
C GLY A 421 -0.11 4.80 33.54
N ILE A 422 0.96 4.23 32.97
CA ILE A 422 0.94 3.44 31.73
C ILE A 422 1.47 2.03 32.02
N ASP A 423 0.55 1.08 32.25
CA ASP A 423 0.84 -0.27 32.75
C ASP A 423 1.86 -1.06 31.93
N PHE A 424 1.82 -0.97 30.60
CA PHE A 424 2.77 -1.74 29.79
C PHE A 424 4.19 -1.19 29.89
N ILE A 425 4.36 0.13 30.05
CA ILE A 425 5.67 0.77 30.20
C ILE A 425 6.23 0.45 31.59
N SER A 426 5.39 0.47 32.64
CA SER A 426 5.84 0.18 34.00
C SER A 426 6.36 -1.25 34.18
N ARG A 427 6.04 -2.17 33.26
CA ARG A 427 6.51 -3.57 33.25
C ARG A 427 7.79 -3.80 32.44
N LEU A 428 8.29 -2.78 31.73
CA LEU A 428 9.52 -2.89 30.95
C LEU A 428 10.77 -2.82 31.84
N SER A 429 11.92 -3.17 31.27
CA SER A 429 13.22 -2.98 31.93
C SER A 429 13.50 -1.50 32.20
N SER A 430 14.44 -1.21 33.10
CA SER A 430 14.81 0.19 33.40
C SER A 430 15.30 0.93 32.16
N SER A 431 16.13 0.30 31.32
CA SER A 431 16.62 0.90 30.07
C SER A 431 15.50 1.21 29.09
N ASP A 432 14.60 0.26 28.86
CA ASP A 432 13.48 0.47 27.93
C ASP A 432 12.56 1.60 28.43
N ARG A 433 12.33 1.66 29.75
CA ARG A 433 11.54 2.75 30.36
C ARG A 433 12.19 4.11 30.14
N ASP A 434 13.50 4.20 30.26
CA ASP A 434 14.24 5.44 30.05
C ASP A 434 14.15 5.90 28.58
N GLU A 435 14.16 4.98 27.61
CA GLU A 435 13.91 5.29 26.20
C GLU A 435 12.51 5.88 25.98
N TRP A 436 11.46 5.25 26.53
CA TRP A 436 10.10 5.79 26.46
C TRP A 436 9.97 7.17 27.12
N LEU A 437 10.66 7.40 28.23
CA LEU A 437 10.68 8.71 28.89
C LEU A 437 11.39 9.76 28.03
N LEU A 438 12.48 9.40 27.36
CA LEU A 438 13.21 10.29 26.45
C LEU A 438 12.33 10.66 25.25
N ASP A 439 11.60 9.70 24.68
CA ASP A 439 10.63 9.93 23.61
C ASP A 439 9.51 10.87 24.08
N ALA A 440 8.95 10.62 25.27
CA ALA A 440 7.90 11.47 25.82
C ALA A 440 8.36 12.93 26.00
N VAL A 441 9.57 13.13 26.53
CA VAL A 441 10.19 14.46 26.66
C VAL A 441 10.40 15.11 25.29
N SER A 442 10.88 14.33 24.31
CA SER A 442 11.14 14.79 22.95
C SER A 442 9.85 15.19 22.22
N TYR A 443 8.76 14.43 22.38
CA TYR A 443 7.45 14.79 21.88
C TYR A 443 6.93 16.07 22.52
N ARG A 444 6.97 16.21 23.85
CA ARG A 444 6.53 17.44 24.52
C ARG A 444 7.32 18.66 24.12
N ARG A 445 8.64 18.51 23.89
CA ARG A 445 9.47 19.59 23.37
C ARG A 445 8.95 20.05 22.02
N LEU A 446 8.74 19.12 21.08
CA LEU A 446 8.19 19.47 19.77
C LEU A 446 6.80 20.09 19.85
N MET A 447 5.90 19.55 20.67
CA MET A 447 4.54 20.09 20.87
C MET A 447 4.54 21.57 21.25
N ARG A 448 5.52 22.02 22.06
CA ARG A 448 5.66 23.43 22.47
C ARG A 448 6.16 24.36 21.36
N GLU A 449 6.81 23.81 20.35
CA GLU A 449 7.55 24.56 19.33
C GLU A 449 6.78 24.69 18.00
N VAL A 450 5.71 23.91 17.83
CA VAL A 450 4.80 23.92 16.68
C VAL A 450 3.61 24.86 16.89
N ASP A 451 2.93 25.24 15.81
CA ASP A 451 1.81 26.18 15.84
C ASP A 451 0.53 25.58 16.47
N PHE A 452 0.34 24.27 16.28
CA PHE A 452 -0.79 23.53 16.84
C PHE A 452 -0.51 22.02 17.01
N CYS A 453 -1.34 21.35 17.79
CA CYS A 453 -1.34 19.90 17.95
C CYS A 453 -2.64 19.27 17.44
N ILE A 454 -2.57 18.05 16.90
CA ILE A 454 -3.72 17.24 16.49
C ILE A 454 -3.67 15.91 17.25
N VAL A 455 -4.80 15.53 17.85
CA VAL A 455 -4.95 14.26 18.57
C VAL A 455 -6.31 13.60 18.27
N PRO A 456 -6.48 12.28 18.47
CA PRO A 456 -7.70 11.59 18.09
C PRO A 456 -8.85 11.59 19.12
N THR A 457 -8.62 12.03 20.35
CA THR A 457 -9.64 12.00 21.42
C THR A 457 -9.61 13.25 22.29
N GLN A 458 -10.76 13.56 22.90
CA GLN A 458 -10.87 14.72 23.80
C GLN A 458 -10.00 14.57 25.05
N THR A 459 -9.85 13.34 25.58
CA THR A 459 -8.95 13.07 26.71
C THR A 459 -7.49 13.36 26.33
N LEU A 460 -7.02 12.89 25.16
CA LEU A 460 -5.68 13.24 24.67
C LEU A 460 -5.51 14.75 24.51
N ALA A 461 -6.55 15.44 24.02
CA ALA A 461 -6.49 16.89 23.84
C ALA A 461 -6.26 17.62 25.15
N LYS A 462 -6.86 17.16 26.25
CA LYS A 462 -6.62 17.74 27.59
C LYS A 462 -5.16 17.61 28.03
N HIS A 463 -4.48 16.52 27.72
CA HIS A 463 -3.05 16.35 28.03
C HIS A 463 -2.17 17.18 27.08
N ALA A 464 -2.45 17.14 25.77
CA ALA A 464 -1.72 17.88 24.76
C ALA A 464 -1.82 19.41 24.96
N ALA A 465 -2.98 19.91 25.40
CA ALA A 465 -3.22 21.32 25.73
C ALA A 465 -2.28 21.87 26.82
N ARG A 466 -1.74 21.00 27.70
CA ARG A 466 -0.73 21.39 28.70
C ARG A 466 0.63 21.71 28.09
N ALA A 467 0.90 21.25 26.87
CA ALA A 467 2.10 21.57 26.10
C ALA A 467 1.82 22.67 25.06
N ASN A 468 0.67 22.62 24.41
CA ASN A 468 0.26 23.59 23.40
C ASN A 468 -1.25 23.85 23.45
N PRO A 469 -1.71 25.06 23.84
CA PRO A 469 -3.14 25.36 23.97
C PRO A 469 -3.91 25.27 22.65
N ASN A 470 -3.23 25.40 21.50
CA ASN A 470 -3.81 25.21 20.17
C ASN A 470 -3.86 23.72 19.83
N THR A 471 -4.69 22.97 20.54
CA THR A 471 -4.86 21.53 20.34
C THR A 471 -6.24 21.21 19.77
N TYR A 472 -6.28 20.44 18.69
CA TYR A 472 -7.49 20.08 17.97
C TYR A 472 -7.74 18.58 17.96
N VAL A 473 -9.02 18.18 18.02
CA VAL A 473 -9.42 16.78 17.92
C VAL A 473 -9.85 16.46 16.50
N ILE A 474 -9.08 15.58 15.85
CA ILE A 474 -9.47 14.92 14.61
C ILE A 474 -9.39 13.43 14.88
N GLU A 475 -10.50 12.69 14.85
CA GLU A 475 -10.53 11.28 15.21
C GLU A 475 -9.70 10.39 14.26
N ASN A 476 -9.36 9.19 14.72
CA ASN A 476 -8.93 8.13 13.82
C ASN A 476 -10.10 7.65 12.94
N GLY A 477 -9.80 7.26 11.70
CA GLY A 477 -10.83 6.79 10.78
C GLY A 477 -10.31 5.87 9.69
N PHE A 478 -11.19 5.45 8.79
CA PHE A 478 -10.91 4.44 7.76
C PHE A 478 -11.20 4.95 6.34
N CYS A 479 -10.53 4.36 5.35
CA CYS A 479 -10.73 4.69 3.93
C CYS A 479 -11.75 3.76 3.25
N ALA A 480 -12.16 4.15 2.03
CA ALA A 480 -13.09 3.38 1.20
C ALA A 480 -12.62 1.92 0.95
N ASP A 481 -11.33 1.69 0.92
CA ASP A 481 -10.75 0.37 0.71
C ASP A 481 -10.97 -0.55 1.91
N THR A 482 -10.77 -0.04 3.12
CA THR A 482 -11.09 -0.75 4.36
C THR A 482 -12.58 -1.05 4.43
N LEU A 483 -13.44 -0.08 4.08
CA LEU A 483 -14.89 -0.29 4.04
C LEU A 483 -15.29 -1.42 3.09
N ALA A 484 -14.74 -1.44 1.87
CA ALA A 484 -15.03 -2.49 0.89
C ALA A 484 -14.57 -3.88 1.35
N LEU A 485 -13.41 -3.98 2.02
CA LEU A 485 -12.95 -5.23 2.62
C LEU A 485 -13.87 -5.67 3.77
N SER A 486 -14.28 -4.75 4.64
CA SER A 486 -15.23 -5.04 5.71
C SER A 486 -16.59 -5.50 5.20
N ASP A 487 -17.09 -4.89 4.13
CA ASP A 487 -18.37 -5.25 3.51
C ASP A 487 -18.36 -6.67 2.96
N HIS A 488 -17.28 -7.05 2.26
CA HIS A 488 -17.12 -8.40 1.75
C HIS A 488 -17.21 -9.46 2.86
N TRP A 489 -16.54 -9.21 4.00
CA TRP A 489 -16.54 -10.14 5.13
C TRP A 489 -17.84 -10.11 5.91
N ARG A 490 -18.48 -8.94 6.05
CA ARG A 490 -19.82 -8.81 6.65
C ARG A 490 -20.84 -9.67 5.91
N ASP A 491 -20.85 -9.61 4.59
CA ASP A 491 -21.84 -10.32 3.75
C ASP A 491 -21.62 -11.86 3.74
N ARG A 492 -20.45 -12.32 4.20
CA ARG A 492 -20.06 -13.75 4.30
C ARG A 492 -20.10 -14.28 5.72
N ARG A 493 -20.64 -13.51 6.68
CA ARG A 493 -20.72 -13.96 8.06
C ARG A 493 -21.55 -15.23 8.17
N VAL A 494 -20.97 -16.23 8.81
CA VAL A 494 -21.65 -17.48 9.13
C VAL A 494 -21.95 -17.47 10.62
N HIS A 495 -23.23 -17.40 10.95
CA HIS A 495 -23.69 -17.56 12.32
C HIS A 495 -23.99 -19.04 12.58
N GLY A 496 -23.50 -19.56 13.70
CA GLY A 496 -23.78 -20.91 14.16
C GLY A 496 -24.50 -20.91 15.51
N PRO A 497 -24.79 -22.10 16.07
CA PRO A 497 -25.36 -22.23 17.42
C PRO A 497 -24.36 -21.87 18.53
N THR A 498 -23.10 -21.62 18.17
CA THR A 498 -22.01 -21.26 19.06
C THR A 498 -21.84 -19.75 19.08
N LEU A 499 -21.96 -19.11 20.25
CA LEU A 499 -21.65 -17.71 20.42
C LEU A 499 -20.13 -17.50 20.46
N ARG A 500 -19.55 -16.84 19.46
CA ARG A 500 -18.15 -16.42 19.46
C ARG A 500 -17.99 -15.03 20.05
N ILE A 501 -17.42 -14.99 21.24
CA ILE A 501 -17.02 -13.78 21.95
C ILE A 501 -15.59 -13.45 21.55
N GLY A 502 -15.41 -12.33 20.87
CA GLY A 502 -14.15 -11.93 20.26
C GLY A 502 -13.41 -10.85 21.03
N TYR A 503 -12.08 -11.01 21.10
CA TYR A 503 -11.18 -9.96 21.57
C TYR A 503 -9.96 -9.85 20.64
N ALA A 504 -9.94 -8.80 19.83
CA ALA A 504 -8.78 -8.45 19.02
C ALA A 504 -7.74 -7.71 19.88
N SER A 505 -6.91 -8.47 20.59
CA SER A 505 -5.98 -7.93 21.59
C SER A 505 -4.89 -7.04 20.99
N GLY A 506 -4.55 -7.18 19.72
CA GLY A 506 -3.44 -6.44 19.12
C GLY A 506 -2.08 -6.85 19.71
N THR A 507 -1.29 -5.88 20.19
CA THR A 507 0.07 -6.07 20.74
C THR A 507 0.05 -6.57 22.20
N ASN A 508 1.22 -6.80 22.80
CA ASN A 508 1.35 -7.36 24.17
C ASN A 508 0.82 -6.45 25.29
N THR A 509 0.48 -5.19 24.99
CA THR A 509 0.16 -4.13 25.96
C THR A 509 -1.25 -4.21 26.56
N HIS A 510 -2.02 -5.25 26.20
CA HIS A 510 -3.46 -5.33 26.47
C HIS A 510 -3.87 -6.47 27.43
N ALA A 511 -2.91 -7.12 28.08
CA ALA A 511 -3.19 -8.16 29.07
C ALA A 511 -3.93 -7.60 30.29
N ALA A 512 -3.57 -6.38 30.71
CA ALA A 512 -4.15 -5.75 31.88
C ALA A 512 -5.57 -5.19 31.62
N ASP A 513 -5.85 -4.78 30.38
CA ASP A 513 -7.22 -4.52 29.89
C ASP A 513 -8.07 -5.80 30.04
N PHE A 514 -7.64 -6.91 29.41
CA PHE A 514 -8.41 -8.16 29.43
C PHE A 514 -8.61 -8.76 30.82
N ALA A 515 -7.64 -8.60 31.72
CA ALA A 515 -7.72 -9.07 33.09
C ALA A 515 -8.94 -8.51 33.86
N THR A 516 -9.45 -7.33 33.47
CA THR A 516 -10.63 -6.72 34.12
C THR A 516 -11.91 -7.54 33.98
N ILE A 517 -12.00 -8.39 32.93
CA ILE A 517 -13.19 -9.19 32.63
C ILE A 517 -12.95 -10.70 32.71
N VAL A 518 -11.73 -11.14 33.04
CA VAL A 518 -11.36 -12.56 32.95
C VAL A 518 -12.22 -13.46 33.86
N HIS A 519 -12.49 -13.02 35.09
CA HIS A 519 -13.28 -13.78 36.06
C HIS A 519 -14.76 -13.92 35.67
N PRO A 520 -15.50 -12.84 35.37
CA PRO A 520 -16.89 -12.97 34.92
C PRO A 520 -17.00 -13.75 33.61
N LEU A 521 -16.08 -13.53 32.65
CA LEU A 521 -16.06 -14.28 31.41
C LEU A 521 -15.80 -15.78 31.63
N ALA A 522 -14.86 -16.13 32.51
CA ALA A 522 -14.58 -17.52 32.87
C ALA A 522 -15.79 -18.22 33.51
N LYS A 523 -16.52 -17.52 34.37
CA LYS A 523 -17.77 -18.02 34.95
C LYS A 523 -18.81 -18.26 33.86
N ALA A 524 -19.01 -17.30 32.97
CA ALA A 524 -19.99 -17.37 31.90
C ALA A 524 -19.68 -18.49 30.89
N LEU A 525 -18.41 -18.71 30.55
CA LEU A 525 -18.00 -19.82 29.69
C LEU A 525 -18.33 -21.17 30.32
N ARG A 526 -18.08 -21.35 31.63
CA ARG A 526 -18.40 -22.61 32.33
C ARG A 526 -19.90 -22.90 32.38
N THR A 527 -20.74 -21.88 32.49
CA THR A 527 -22.20 -22.06 32.52
C THR A 527 -22.80 -22.25 31.14
N ASN A 528 -22.13 -21.77 30.08
CA ASN A 528 -22.64 -21.80 28.71
C ASN A 528 -21.71 -22.61 27.80
N PRO A 529 -21.91 -23.94 27.65
CA PRO A 529 -20.99 -24.82 26.90
C PRO A 529 -20.87 -24.47 25.41
N ASN A 530 -21.88 -23.81 24.85
CA ASN A 530 -21.90 -23.35 23.46
C ASN A 530 -21.15 -22.03 23.23
N TRP A 531 -20.66 -21.36 24.28
CA TRP A 531 -19.88 -20.14 24.12
C TRP A 531 -18.41 -20.44 23.84
N ARG A 532 -17.79 -19.59 23.03
CA ARG A 532 -16.36 -19.67 22.70
C ARG A 532 -15.73 -18.29 22.81
N LEU A 533 -14.59 -18.22 23.48
CA LEU A 533 -13.75 -17.02 23.49
C LEU A 533 -12.70 -17.13 22.39
N CYS A 534 -12.77 -16.22 21.42
CA CYS A 534 -11.81 -16.08 20.33
C CYS A 534 -10.90 -14.87 20.58
N VAL A 535 -9.60 -15.11 20.77
CA VAL A 535 -8.61 -14.05 21.02
C VAL A 535 -7.68 -13.94 19.83
N VAL A 536 -7.66 -12.77 19.19
CA VAL A 536 -6.82 -12.48 18.02
C VAL A 536 -5.68 -11.56 18.42
N GLY A 537 -4.44 -12.03 18.38
CA GLY A 537 -3.27 -11.19 18.68
C GLY A 537 -2.18 -11.90 19.46
N LYS A 538 -1.46 -11.11 20.28
CA LYS A 538 -0.35 -11.61 21.11
C LYS A 538 -0.73 -11.89 22.58
N LEU A 539 -2.00 -11.76 22.97
CA LEU A 539 -2.42 -12.06 24.34
C LEU A 539 -2.14 -13.53 24.68
N SER A 540 -1.30 -13.76 25.69
CA SER A 540 -0.99 -15.11 26.17
C SER A 540 -2.16 -15.69 26.95
N MET A 541 -2.89 -16.63 26.34
CA MET A 541 -3.96 -17.36 27.03
C MET A 541 -3.44 -18.31 28.11
N ARG A 542 -2.13 -18.60 28.17
CA ARG A 542 -1.55 -19.46 29.21
C ARG A 542 -1.84 -18.93 30.61
N SER A 543 -1.74 -17.61 30.80
CA SER A 543 -2.01 -16.92 32.07
C SER A 543 -3.45 -17.06 32.57
N PHE A 544 -4.39 -17.46 31.70
CA PHE A 544 -5.81 -17.57 32.02
C PHE A 544 -6.37 -18.99 31.81
N SER A 545 -5.56 -19.91 31.31
CA SER A 545 -5.97 -21.26 30.91
C SER A 545 -6.46 -22.15 32.07
N GLY A 546 -6.07 -21.85 33.32
CA GLY A 546 -6.59 -22.52 34.51
C GLY A 546 -7.97 -22.01 34.94
N LEU A 547 -8.40 -20.84 34.44
CA LEU A 547 -9.69 -20.24 34.78
C LEU A 547 -10.78 -20.61 33.76
N MET A 548 -10.44 -20.99 32.54
CA MET A 548 -11.41 -21.18 31.45
C MET A 548 -11.30 -22.58 30.85
N PRO A 549 -12.42 -23.23 30.46
CA PRO A 549 -12.36 -24.53 29.80
C PRO A 549 -11.57 -24.46 28.49
N LYS A 550 -10.48 -25.23 28.35
CA LYS A 550 -9.65 -25.26 27.13
C LYS A 550 -10.48 -25.56 25.87
N SER A 551 -11.41 -26.51 26.03
CA SER A 551 -12.77 -26.48 25.48
C SER A 551 -13.08 -25.34 24.53
N GLN A 552 -13.26 -24.19 25.16
CA GLN A 552 -13.96 -23.04 24.65
C GLN A 552 -13.04 -21.91 24.23
N LEU A 553 -11.72 -22.14 24.27
CA LEU A 553 -10.72 -21.15 23.93
C LEU A 553 -10.26 -21.33 22.50
N GLU A 554 -10.35 -20.27 21.72
CA GLU A 554 -9.87 -20.19 20.36
C GLU A 554 -8.78 -19.12 20.28
N ALA A 555 -7.51 -19.54 20.17
CA ALA A 555 -6.40 -18.62 20.01
C ALA A 555 -6.15 -18.38 18.52
N ARG A 556 -6.18 -17.11 18.12
CA ARG A 556 -5.89 -16.64 16.78
C ARG A 556 -4.67 -15.74 16.83
N PRO A 557 -3.76 -15.91 15.89
CA PRO A 557 -2.48 -15.20 15.92
C PRO A 557 -2.65 -13.75 15.43
N LEU A 558 -1.68 -12.88 15.75
CA LEU A 558 -1.68 -11.47 15.29
C LEU A 558 -1.67 -11.36 13.75
N VAL A 559 -2.71 -10.77 13.17
CA VAL A 559 -2.82 -10.57 11.71
C VAL A 559 -2.42 -9.15 11.28
N GLU A 560 -2.07 -9.01 10.00
CA GLU A 560 -1.94 -7.70 9.33
C GLU A 560 -3.29 -6.96 9.31
N HIS A 561 -3.26 -5.63 9.24
CA HIS A 561 -4.49 -4.81 9.28
C HIS A 561 -5.51 -5.20 8.21
N VAL A 562 -5.02 -5.49 7.00
CA VAL A 562 -5.84 -5.90 5.86
C VAL A 562 -6.64 -7.20 6.09
N ASN A 563 -6.19 -8.04 7.02
CA ASN A 563 -6.83 -9.32 7.39
C ASN A 563 -7.71 -9.18 8.64
N LEU A 564 -7.68 -8.04 9.32
CA LEU A 564 -8.41 -7.85 10.58
C LEU A 564 -9.92 -7.95 10.39
N ALA A 565 -10.44 -7.42 9.28
CA ALA A 565 -11.87 -7.50 8.97
C ALA A 565 -12.39 -8.95 8.92
N PHE A 566 -11.60 -9.87 8.35
CA PHE A 566 -11.94 -11.29 8.36
C PHE A 566 -12.09 -11.82 9.79
N GLU A 567 -11.10 -11.59 10.65
CA GLU A 567 -11.15 -12.09 12.03
C GLU A 567 -12.29 -11.46 12.85
N LEU A 568 -12.54 -10.17 12.68
CA LEU A 568 -13.64 -9.47 13.37
C LEU A 568 -15.02 -9.97 12.91
N ALA A 569 -15.17 -10.34 11.63
CA ALA A 569 -16.44 -10.84 11.09
C ALA A 569 -16.82 -12.22 11.67
N ARG A 570 -15.83 -12.99 12.14
CA ARG A 570 -16.04 -14.29 12.81
C ARG A 570 -16.61 -14.17 14.22
N PHE A 571 -16.58 -12.97 14.80
CA PHE A 571 -17.12 -12.71 16.12
C PHE A 571 -18.63 -12.50 16.01
N ASP A 572 -19.37 -13.03 16.98
CA ASP A 572 -20.77 -12.66 17.20
C ASP A 572 -20.87 -11.47 18.15
N VAL A 573 -19.89 -11.32 19.06
CA VAL A 573 -19.77 -10.19 20.00
C VAL A 573 -18.31 -9.76 20.08
N ASN A 574 -18.04 -8.46 19.95
CA ASN A 574 -16.71 -7.87 20.16
C ASN A 574 -16.60 -7.27 21.58
N LEU A 575 -15.47 -7.51 22.24
CA LEU A 575 -15.20 -6.98 23.58
C LEU A 575 -14.17 -5.86 23.57
N VAL A 576 -14.43 -4.80 24.35
CA VAL A 576 -13.46 -3.72 24.60
C VAL A 576 -13.29 -3.47 26.11
N PRO A 577 -12.55 -4.34 26.81
CA PRO A 577 -12.42 -4.31 28.27
C PRO A 577 -11.28 -3.39 28.74
N LEU A 578 -11.35 -2.09 28.45
CA LEU A 578 -10.30 -1.16 28.89
C LEU A 578 -10.22 -1.05 30.42
N GLN A 579 -9.02 -0.80 30.95
CA GLN A 579 -8.83 -0.60 32.39
C GLN A 579 -9.64 0.59 32.95
N PRO A 580 -10.36 0.41 34.07
CA PRO A 580 -11.04 1.52 34.74
C PRO A 580 -10.04 2.50 35.35
N GLY A 581 -10.36 3.79 35.31
CA GLY A 581 -9.60 4.84 36.00
C GLY A 581 -8.19 5.10 35.44
N SER A 582 -7.86 4.54 34.27
CA SER A 582 -6.59 4.77 33.60
C SER A 582 -6.72 5.92 32.60
N GLU A 583 -6.05 7.05 32.85
CA GLU A 583 -5.99 8.19 31.91
C GLU A 583 -5.50 7.75 30.52
N PHE A 584 -4.54 6.82 30.47
CA PHE A 584 -4.06 6.23 29.23
C PHE A 584 -5.16 5.47 28.47
N CYS A 585 -6.01 4.71 29.17
CA CYS A 585 -7.13 4.01 28.54
C CYS A 585 -8.25 4.95 28.11
N ASP A 586 -8.52 6.00 28.88
CA ASP A 586 -9.50 7.03 28.57
C ASP A 586 -9.08 7.93 27.39
N ALA A 587 -7.79 7.94 27.08
CA ALA A 587 -7.20 8.56 25.91
C ALA A 587 -7.30 7.70 24.63
N LYS A 588 -7.56 6.39 24.72
CA LYS A 588 -7.54 5.49 23.55
C LYS A 588 -8.66 5.81 22.55
N SER A 589 -8.32 5.70 21.28
CA SER A 589 -9.25 5.80 20.16
C SER A 589 -10.24 4.62 20.08
N PRO A 590 -11.45 4.82 19.54
CA PRO A 590 -12.48 3.78 19.45
C PRO A 590 -12.28 2.79 18.29
N LEU A 591 -11.03 2.46 17.93
CA LEU A 591 -10.69 1.61 16.76
C LEU A 591 -11.44 0.27 16.81
N LYS A 592 -11.38 -0.41 17.96
CA LYS A 592 -12.02 -1.72 18.16
C LYS A 592 -13.53 -1.69 18.01
N TYR A 593 -14.18 -0.54 18.25
CA TYR A 593 -15.62 -0.39 18.10
C TYR A 593 -16.00 -0.18 16.64
N PHE A 594 -15.41 0.82 15.97
CA PHE A 594 -15.82 1.08 14.59
C PHE A 594 -15.37 -0.03 13.63
N GLU A 595 -14.20 -0.65 13.82
CA GLU A 595 -13.75 -1.74 12.96
C GLU A 595 -14.65 -2.98 13.09
N ALA A 596 -15.15 -3.26 14.29
CA ALA A 596 -16.14 -4.31 14.54
C ALA A 596 -17.51 -3.95 13.94
N ALA A 597 -17.95 -2.70 14.09
CA ALA A 597 -19.19 -2.21 13.50
C ALA A 597 -19.17 -2.32 11.97
N LEU A 598 -18.04 -2.01 11.32
CA LEU A 598 -17.89 -2.15 9.87
C LEU A 598 -18.19 -3.56 9.38
N VAL A 599 -17.78 -4.58 10.12
CA VAL A 599 -18.06 -5.98 9.75
C VAL A 599 -19.38 -6.51 10.32
N GLY A 600 -20.21 -5.67 10.93
CA GLY A 600 -21.50 -6.07 11.49
C GLY A 600 -21.42 -6.80 12.83
N THR A 601 -20.34 -6.62 13.59
CA THR A 601 -20.18 -7.23 14.91
C THR A 601 -20.54 -6.23 16.02
N PRO A 602 -21.57 -6.49 16.85
CA PRO A 602 -21.92 -5.62 17.97
C PRO A 602 -20.81 -5.64 19.04
N THR A 603 -20.70 -4.56 19.80
CA THR A 603 -19.64 -4.39 20.79
C THR A 603 -20.20 -4.19 22.20
N ILE A 604 -19.58 -4.86 23.18
CA ILE A 604 -19.67 -4.52 24.60
C ILE A 604 -18.35 -3.84 24.99
N ALA A 605 -18.43 -2.60 25.46
CA ALA A 605 -17.26 -1.79 25.80
C ALA A 605 -17.29 -1.36 27.26
N LYS A 606 -16.11 -1.06 27.82
CA LYS A 606 -15.99 -0.39 29.10
C LYS A 606 -16.70 0.97 29.06
N ASP A 607 -17.42 1.33 30.12
CA ASP A 607 -18.17 2.59 30.28
C ASP A 607 -17.30 3.84 30.52
N ASN A 608 -16.19 3.98 29.79
CA ASN A 608 -15.30 5.12 29.95
C ASN A 608 -15.73 6.35 29.13
N VAL A 609 -14.97 7.44 29.26
CA VAL A 609 -15.27 8.73 28.60
C VAL A 609 -15.48 8.57 27.10
N THR A 610 -14.53 7.94 26.40
CA THR A 610 -14.59 7.75 24.94
C THR A 610 -15.82 6.94 24.50
N TYR A 611 -16.13 5.83 25.17
CA TYR A 611 -17.25 4.98 24.75
C TYR A 611 -18.61 5.55 25.16
N LYS A 612 -18.71 6.32 26.26
CA LYS A 612 -19.94 7.03 26.64
C LYS A 612 -20.38 8.07 25.61
N GLU A 613 -19.44 8.66 24.88
CA GLU A 613 -19.72 9.59 23.78
C GLU A 613 -20.21 8.89 22.50
N LEU A 614 -19.97 7.59 22.37
CA LEU A 614 -20.19 6.85 21.12
C LEU A 614 -21.32 5.82 21.23
N ILE A 615 -21.49 5.20 22.39
CA ILE A 615 -22.41 4.08 22.59
C ILE A 615 -23.59 4.53 23.44
N ARG A 616 -24.77 4.44 22.84
CA ARG A 616 -26.06 4.47 23.54
C ARG A 616 -26.41 3.04 23.92
N ASN A 617 -26.37 2.78 25.23
CA ASN A 617 -26.49 1.44 25.79
C ASN A 617 -27.79 0.75 25.35
N GLY A 618 -27.66 -0.41 24.69
CA GLY A 618 -28.80 -1.18 24.16
C GLY A 618 -29.33 -0.72 22.80
N GLU A 619 -28.73 0.30 22.16
CA GLU A 619 -29.13 0.80 20.84
C GLU A 619 -28.09 0.54 19.75
N ASN A 620 -26.83 0.90 19.98
CA ASN A 620 -25.72 0.74 19.03
C ASN A 620 -24.50 0.03 19.66
N GLY A 621 -24.72 -0.65 20.79
CA GLY A 621 -23.73 -1.36 21.59
C GLY A 621 -24.13 -1.43 23.05
N PHE A 622 -23.26 -2.02 23.88
CA PHE A 622 -23.43 -2.03 25.34
C PHE A 622 -22.24 -1.38 26.05
N LEU A 623 -22.53 -0.68 27.14
CA LEU A 623 -21.56 -0.14 28.08
C LEU A 623 -21.58 -0.96 29.36
N ALA A 624 -20.42 -1.41 29.81
CA ALA A 624 -20.26 -2.20 31.01
C ALA A 624 -19.43 -1.46 32.06
N GLY A 625 -20.07 -1.11 33.18
CA GLY A 625 -19.43 -0.46 34.33
C GLY A 625 -18.94 -1.46 35.37
N SER A 626 -19.67 -2.57 35.51
CA SER A 626 -19.47 -3.62 36.50
C SER A 626 -19.31 -5.00 35.84
N GLN A 627 -18.91 -6.00 36.63
CA GLN A 627 -18.86 -7.40 36.17
C GLN A 627 -20.25 -7.95 35.77
N ALA A 628 -21.32 -7.47 36.42
CA ALA A 628 -22.68 -7.88 36.11
C ALA A 628 -23.13 -7.38 34.74
N ASP A 629 -22.74 -6.16 34.37
CA ASP A 629 -23.11 -5.57 33.07
C ASP A 629 -22.49 -6.34 31.90
N TRP A 630 -21.24 -6.80 32.05
CA TRP A 630 -20.59 -7.65 31.05
C TRP A 630 -21.37 -8.94 30.81
N LEU A 631 -21.81 -9.60 31.89
CA LEU A 631 -22.58 -10.85 31.80
C LEU A 631 -23.96 -10.61 31.18
N ALA A 632 -24.69 -9.61 31.66
CA ALA A 632 -26.02 -9.27 31.15
C ALA A 632 -25.98 -8.91 29.65
N GLY A 633 -24.96 -8.16 29.22
CA GLY A 633 -24.74 -7.85 27.80
C GLY A 633 -24.47 -9.11 26.96
N LEU A 634 -23.63 -10.03 27.45
CA LEU A 634 -23.35 -11.28 26.76
C LEU A 634 -24.59 -12.19 26.66
N GLU A 635 -25.35 -12.34 27.74
CA GLU A 635 -26.58 -13.15 27.78
C GLU A 635 -27.68 -12.57 26.87
N SER A 636 -27.82 -11.23 26.85
CA SER A 636 -28.74 -10.54 25.94
C SER A 636 -28.35 -10.77 24.48
N LEU A 637 -27.06 -10.67 24.16
CA LEU A 637 -26.57 -10.90 22.81
C LEU A 637 -26.57 -12.38 22.43
N ASP A 638 -26.51 -13.33 23.37
CA ASP A 638 -26.66 -14.76 23.07
C ASP A 638 -28.09 -15.11 22.66
N SER A 639 -29.04 -14.67 23.48
CA SER A 639 -30.46 -15.03 23.39
C SER A 639 -31.20 -14.38 22.23
N ASP A 640 -30.78 -13.19 21.78
CA ASP A 640 -31.46 -12.44 20.74
C ASP A 640 -30.53 -12.10 19.55
N ARG A 641 -30.68 -12.86 18.47
CA ARG A 641 -29.98 -12.58 17.21
C ARG A 641 -30.46 -11.29 16.54
N TYR A 642 -31.76 -10.99 16.60
CA TYR A 642 -32.31 -9.77 16.01
C TYR A 642 -31.74 -8.53 16.70
N LEU A 643 -31.55 -8.60 18.02
CA LEU A 643 -30.81 -7.58 18.76
C LEU A 643 -29.39 -7.40 18.22
N ARG A 644 -28.61 -8.49 18.03
CA ARG A 644 -27.25 -8.40 17.47
C ARG A 644 -27.24 -7.66 16.12
N ASP A 645 -28.13 -8.06 15.22
CA ASP A 645 -28.22 -7.50 13.87
C ASP A 645 -28.63 -6.01 13.91
N ARG A 646 -29.63 -5.66 14.73
CA ARG A 646 -30.07 -4.27 14.92
C ARG A 646 -28.97 -3.37 15.50
N LEU A 647 -28.31 -3.79 16.59
CA LEU A 647 -27.26 -3.00 17.25
C LEU A 647 -26.10 -2.73 16.29
N SER A 648 -25.67 -3.78 15.58
CA SER A 648 -24.54 -3.69 14.66
C SER A 648 -24.85 -2.85 13.41
N ALA A 649 -26.08 -2.92 12.89
CA ALA A 649 -26.52 -2.08 11.77
C ALA A 649 -26.47 -0.58 12.12
N LEU A 650 -27.03 -0.20 13.28
CA LEU A 650 -27.00 1.19 13.74
C LEU A 650 -25.58 1.66 14.03
N ALA A 651 -24.79 0.85 14.75
CA ALA A 651 -23.38 1.15 15.03
C ALA A 651 -22.59 1.40 13.74
N ARG A 652 -22.82 0.57 12.72
CA ARG A 652 -22.15 0.69 11.41
C ARG A 652 -22.52 1.99 10.72
N GLU A 653 -23.80 2.32 10.64
CA GLU A 653 -24.28 3.54 9.99
C GLU A 653 -23.61 4.78 10.59
N GLU A 654 -23.62 4.89 11.92
CA GLU A 654 -23.01 6.02 12.63
C GLU A 654 -21.49 6.05 12.47
N CYS A 655 -20.83 4.88 12.53
CA CYS A 655 -19.40 4.79 12.33
C CYS A 655 -18.98 5.21 10.91
N VAL A 656 -19.77 4.87 9.89
CA VAL A 656 -19.53 5.29 8.50
C VAL A 656 -19.74 6.79 8.35
N ALA A 657 -20.79 7.36 8.96
CA ALA A 657 -21.04 8.78 8.92
C ALA A 657 -19.95 9.61 9.62
N ARG A 658 -19.37 9.07 10.71
CA ARG A 658 -18.43 9.79 11.58
C ARG A 658 -16.94 9.58 11.24
N PHE A 659 -16.52 8.33 11.00
CA PHE A 659 -15.09 7.96 10.94
C PHE A 659 -14.56 7.73 9.51
N HIS A 660 -15.36 7.98 8.47
CA HIS A 660 -14.84 7.89 7.11
C HIS A 660 -13.80 8.98 6.84
N ALA A 661 -12.67 8.61 6.22
CA ALA A 661 -11.53 9.50 5.99
C ALA A 661 -11.88 10.81 5.27
N ASP A 662 -12.85 10.79 4.35
CA ASP A 662 -13.29 11.99 3.63
C ASP A 662 -13.94 13.02 4.55
N LYS A 663 -14.60 12.57 5.62
CA LYS A 663 -15.18 13.46 6.64
C LYS A 663 -14.11 14.04 7.55
N LEU A 664 -13.10 13.24 7.89
CA LEU A 664 -12.01 13.67 8.76
C LEU A 664 -11.03 14.61 8.03
N ALA A 665 -10.79 14.38 6.74
CA ALA A 665 -9.96 15.25 5.90
C ALA A 665 -10.48 16.69 5.82
N GLN A 666 -11.79 16.88 5.95
CA GLN A 666 -12.41 18.20 6.05
C GLN A 666 -11.84 18.99 7.24
N LYS A 667 -11.69 18.34 8.41
CA LYS A 667 -11.10 18.97 9.59
C LYS A 667 -9.64 19.36 9.38
N TYR A 668 -8.86 18.51 8.69
CA TYR A 668 -7.47 18.85 8.33
C TYR A 668 -7.40 20.06 7.38
N ARG A 669 -8.35 20.21 6.44
CA ARG A 669 -8.45 21.39 5.58
C ARG A 669 -8.66 22.65 6.40
N ASP A 670 -9.63 22.62 7.31
CA ASP A 670 -10.08 23.82 8.02
C ASP A 670 -9.06 24.31 9.05
N LEU A 671 -8.15 23.43 9.52
CA LEU A 671 -6.97 23.84 10.31
C LEU A 671 -5.89 24.52 9.48
N HIS A 672 -5.92 24.33 8.16
CA HIS A 672 -4.85 24.75 7.26
C HIS A 672 -5.20 26.00 6.44
N THR A 673 -6.50 26.31 6.30
CA THR A 673 -7.03 27.55 5.72
C THR A 673 -7.21 28.61 6.80
#